data_AF-A0AAW3Q018-F1
#
_entry.id   AF-A0AAW3Q018-F1
#
_cell.length_a   1.000
_cell.length_b   1.000
_cell.length_c   1.000
_cell.angle_alpha   90.00
_cell.angle_beta   90.00
_cell.angle_gamma   90.00
#
_symmetry.space_group_name_H-M   'P 1'
#
loop_
_entity.id
_entity.type
_entity.pdbx_description
1 polymer ?
#
loop_
_entity_poly.entity_id
_entity_poly.type
_entity_poly.pdbx_seq_one_letter_code
_entity_poly.pdbx_strand_id
1 'polypeptide(L)'
;MCDCAFLFPIRGESISMNVVFFRRGLPLGAFCLLAGLTLSACGGDDSSEVVQIEDASPRPEPGDVEVVDPPPTLPEAVPGEPPPVVPPAVVPPPVVPPPVVPPPVVPPPVVPPPVVPPPVVPPPVEPPPVEPPPVEPPPVEPPPVEPPPVVPPPVEPPPVEPPPVEPPPVEPPPAPIDTSFAIRNLAQGGERCLTMSTVDGVSVGFAACSGSDAQRWRMERANNENFRVKNVLAASQSRDVCLRAAPAAPGAVSMSSCGGADYPATRLWRAAMLDPNGTFTMLNKHWAATNTLQATEGAPAMLPETGQPAARWTYEGEVPTLMRRVGGTDRVLLITGRFTGQTANPAEPIRKAVFGDGEDFSSLAHYLKLASRGKFGIEGTMLTDVDLGDFPKGCDSVAIRAQAKAAAKARGVDAGKFNLLFVDFPSNRECRFSGLAGSPGAWILSNGSGHGYWMWTHEFGHGLGVHHPDSLQHCPVKDGAVVIGNGCVTGGIDDPTDTVGGGGRRMYPVDYQLFTGWLSEEDVPAIVKPGTYRLAPLWSTLPGKQGYRLPRGDGSALVLEFRRPQLDAGKRGTFEDWPDTSPFVNGVTVRIMRHPNTVSIKNTLVDATPGSADGMKDAPLMPGKSIVDTVSGRRITVLSADESGAVVQVELAR
;
A
#
# COMPACT_ATOMS: atom_id res chain seq x y z
N MET A 1 -1.73 -17.97 -15.35
CA MET A 1 -1.14 -16.61 -15.37
C MET A 1 -1.64 -15.93 -16.63
N CYS A 2 -2.01 -14.66 -16.53
CA CYS A 2 -2.51 -13.87 -17.67
C CYS A 2 -1.51 -12.75 -17.93
N ASP A 3 -0.63 -12.94 -18.91
CA ASP A 3 0.38 -11.95 -19.25
C ASP A 3 -0.15 -10.98 -20.31
N CYS A 4 -0.41 -9.74 -19.91
CA CYS A 4 -0.80 -8.65 -20.81
C CYS A 4 0.37 -7.68 -20.96
N ALA A 5 1.08 -7.76 -22.09
CA ALA A 5 2.08 -6.77 -22.48
C ALA A 5 1.44 -5.64 -23.31
N PHE A 6 1.83 -4.38 -23.05
CA PHE A 6 1.32 -3.23 -23.79
C PHE A 6 2.42 -2.43 -24.50
N LEU A 7 2.07 -1.95 -25.70
CA LEU A 7 2.83 -0.99 -26.49
C LEU A 7 2.24 0.41 -26.27
N PHE A 8 3.09 1.41 -26.04
CA PHE A 8 2.64 2.81 -25.99
C PHE A 8 2.47 3.38 -27.42
N PRO A 9 1.32 4.03 -27.74
CA PRO A 9 1.12 4.66 -29.02
C PRO A 9 1.83 6.03 -29.11
N ILE A 10 2.55 6.27 -30.20
CA ILE A 10 3.11 7.58 -30.51
C ILE A 10 2.05 8.40 -31.25
N ARG A 11 1.60 9.50 -30.62
CA ARG A 11 0.80 10.62 -31.18
C ARG A 11 -0.20 10.29 -32.31
N GLY A 12 -1.45 10.04 -31.90
CA GLY A 12 -2.57 10.86 -32.39
C GLY A 12 -3.10 10.62 -33.80
N GLU A 13 -3.82 9.51 -33.99
CA GLU A 13 -4.96 9.44 -34.91
C GLU A 13 -5.98 8.42 -34.36
N SER A 14 -7.25 8.53 -34.75
CA SER A 14 -8.35 7.73 -34.18
C SER A 14 -8.76 6.57 -35.09
N ILE A 15 -8.73 5.33 -34.59
CA ILE A 15 -9.13 4.14 -35.34
C ILE A 15 -10.03 3.26 -34.47
N SER A 16 -11.28 3.11 -34.87
CA SER A 16 -12.21 2.12 -34.31
C SER A 16 -11.98 0.74 -34.92
N MET A 17 -11.86 -0.30 -34.11
CA MET A 17 -11.79 -1.70 -34.58
C MET A 17 -12.89 -2.57 -33.95
N ASN A 18 -13.70 -3.20 -34.81
CA ASN A 18 -14.62 -4.25 -34.41
C ASN A 18 -13.85 -5.56 -34.17
N VAL A 19 -14.16 -6.28 -33.09
CA VAL A 19 -13.52 -7.56 -32.75
C VAL A 19 -14.35 -8.73 -33.28
N VAL A 20 -13.74 -9.55 -34.14
CA VAL A 20 -14.34 -10.81 -34.63
C VAL A 20 -13.69 -11.99 -33.89
N PHE A 21 -14.51 -12.80 -33.21
CA PHE A 21 -14.03 -13.98 -32.47
C PHE A 21 -13.89 -15.20 -33.37
N PHE A 22 -12.71 -15.80 -33.40
CA PHE A 22 -12.49 -17.16 -33.93
C PHE A 22 -12.45 -18.18 -32.79
N ARG A 23 -13.50 -19.00 -32.65
CA ARG A 23 -13.41 -20.30 -31.96
C ARG A 23 -12.77 -21.32 -32.90
N ARG A 24 -11.70 -21.98 -32.48
CA ARG A 24 -11.23 -23.24 -33.09
C ARG A 24 -11.62 -24.41 -32.18
N GLY A 25 -12.47 -25.30 -32.67
CA GLY A 25 -12.62 -26.64 -32.13
C GLY A 25 -11.46 -27.55 -32.57
N LEU A 26 -11.23 -28.63 -31.84
CA LEU A 26 -10.31 -29.72 -32.18
C LEU A 26 -11.09 -31.05 -32.19
N PRO A 27 -10.87 -31.96 -33.15
CA PRO A 27 -11.69 -33.15 -33.33
C PRO A 27 -11.26 -34.33 -32.44
N LEU A 28 -12.16 -35.32 -32.34
CA LEU A 28 -11.96 -36.60 -31.67
C LEU A 28 -11.27 -37.65 -32.58
N GLY A 29 -10.51 -38.56 -31.96
CA GLY A 29 -10.46 -39.97 -32.40
C GLY A 29 -9.13 -40.53 -32.92
N ALA A 30 -8.44 -41.30 -32.07
CA ALA A 30 -7.68 -42.50 -32.46
C ALA A 30 -7.40 -43.37 -31.21
N PHE A 31 -7.43 -44.70 -31.35
CA PHE A 31 -7.23 -45.67 -30.25
C PHE A 31 -5.78 -46.19 -30.20
N CYS A 32 -5.27 -46.48 -28.99
CA CYS A 32 -4.34 -47.58 -28.73
C CYS A 32 -4.45 -48.02 -27.25
N LEU A 33 -4.45 -49.33 -27.00
CA LEU A 33 -4.42 -49.93 -25.66
C LEU A 33 -2.97 -50.30 -25.28
N LEU A 34 -2.63 -50.21 -23.99
CA LEU A 34 -2.22 -51.38 -23.19
C LEU A 34 -2.04 -51.09 -21.68
N ALA A 35 -2.87 -51.79 -20.89
CA ALA A 35 -2.80 -52.22 -19.48
C ALA A 35 -1.79 -51.63 -18.46
N GLY A 36 -2.27 -51.43 -17.21
CA GLY A 36 -1.48 -51.81 -16.02
C GLY A 36 -1.77 -51.12 -14.66
N LEU A 37 -2.67 -51.70 -13.83
CA LEU A 37 -2.78 -51.55 -12.36
C LEU A 37 -3.12 -50.12 -11.80
N THR A 38 -3.82 -49.92 -10.66
CA THR A 38 -4.58 -50.77 -9.72
C THR A 38 -5.67 -49.95 -9.00
N LEU A 39 -6.71 -50.59 -8.45
CA LEU A 39 -7.81 -49.94 -7.69
C LEU A 39 -7.58 -49.89 -6.17
N SER A 40 -8.12 -48.85 -5.53
CA SER A 40 -8.74 -48.83 -4.18
C SER A 40 -9.43 -47.46 -3.98
N ALA A 41 -10.60 -47.28 -3.34
CA ALA A 41 -11.48 -48.19 -2.61
C ALA A 41 -12.97 -47.94 -2.95
N CYS A 42 -13.88 -48.74 -2.39
CA CYS A 42 -15.33 -48.63 -2.59
C CYS A 42 -16.07 -48.17 -1.32
N GLY A 43 -17.32 -47.68 -1.48
CA GLY A 43 -18.26 -47.44 -0.38
C GLY A 43 -19.39 -46.49 -0.77
N GLY A 44 -20.64 -46.92 -0.60
CA GLY A 44 -21.85 -46.13 -0.84
C GLY A 44 -23.09 -46.87 -0.33
N ASP A 45 -24.21 -46.16 -0.20
CA ASP A 45 -25.55 -46.68 0.12
C ASP A 45 -26.62 -45.73 -0.45
N ASP A 46 -27.87 -46.18 -0.54
CA ASP A 46 -28.97 -45.57 -1.33
C ASP A 46 -30.35 -45.68 -0.59
N SER A 47 -31.44 -45.13 -1.16
CA SER A 47 -32.84 -45.01 -0.64
C SER A 47 -33.03 -43.95 0.48
N SER A 48 -33.90 -42.92 0.41
CA SER A 48 -35.35 -42.72 0.09
C SER A 48 -36.31 -43.12 1.24
N GLU A 49 -37.34 -42.36 1.67
CA GLU A 49 -37.92 -41.06 1.20
C GLU A 49 -38.19 -40.11 2.42
N VAL A 50 -39.22 -39.28 2.67
CA VAL A 50 -40.61 -39.06 2.16
C VAL A 50 -40.97 -37.55 2.00
N VAL A 51 -41.86 -37.26 1.04
CA VAL A 51 -42.50 -36.01 0.58
C VAL A 51 -43.43 -35.21 1.55
N GLN A 52 -43.45 -33.86 1.44
CA GLN A 52 -44.64 -32.95 1.27
C GLN A 52 -44.18 -31.63 0.56
N ILE A 53 -44.58 -31.23 -0.67
CA ILE A 53 -45.81 -30.54 -1.20
C ILE A 53 -46.41 -29.42 -0.31
N GLU A 54 -46.89 -28.26 -0.80
CA GLU A 54 -47.19 -27.73 -2.18
C GLU A 54 -46.54 -26.31 -2.37
N ASP A 55 -46.64 -25.49 -3.43
CA ASP A 55 -47.35 -25.43 -4.74
C ASP A 55 -46.57 -24.49 -5.73
N ALA A 56 -47.12 -24.23 -6.93
CA ALA A 56 -47.23 -22.90 -7.61
C ALA A 56 -46.66 -22.71 -9.04
N SER A 57 -47.19 -23.51 -9.97
CA SER A 57 -47.44 -23.17 -11.40
C SER A 57 -46.30 -23.13 -12.46
N PRO A 58 -46.62 -23.34 -13.77
CA PRO A 58 -45.65 -23.90 -14.75
C PRO A 58 -45.45 -23.09 -16.06
N ARG A 59 -44.62 -23.64 -16.96
CA ARG A 59 -44.37 -23.14 -18.33
C ARG A 59 -45.47 -23.55 -19.33
N PRO A 60 -45.65 -22.80 -20.44
CA PRO A 60 -46.44 -23.25 -21.60
C PRO A 60 -45.64 -24.14 -22.58
N GLU A 61 -46.37 -24.95 -23.34
CA GLU A 61 -45.92 -25.80 -24.47
C GLU A 61 -45.68 -24.99 -25.77
N PRO A 62 -44.99 -25.55 -26.78
CA PRO A 62 -44.79 -24.92 -28.09
C PRO A 62 -46.00 -25.06 -29.03
N GLY A 63 -46.06 -24.22 -30.08
CA GLY A 63 -47.07 -24.28 -31.15
C GLY A 63 -46.45 -24.16 -32.55
N ASP A 64 -47.17 -24.66 -33.56
CA ASP A 64 -46.66 -24.99 -34.90
C ASP A 64 -46.38 -23.80 -35.84
N VAL A 65 -45.42 -24.01 -36.77
CA VAL A 65 -45.34 -23.33 -38.08
C VAL A 65 -44.86 -24.35 -39.13
N GLU A 66 -45.34 -24.22 -40.38
CA GLU A 66 -45.23 -25.22 -41.46
C GLU A 66 -43.82 -25.53 -42.01
N VAL A 67 -43.74 -26.68 -42.70
CA VAL A 67 -42.58 -27.20 -43.46
C VAL A 67 -42.75 -26.92 -44.96
N VAL A 68 -41.69 -26.48 -45.64
CA VAL A 68 -41.60 -26.49 -47.12
C VAL A 68 -40.19 -26.93 -47.55
N ASP A 69 -40.10 -27.99 -48.36
CA ASP A 69 -38.84 -28.54 -48.88
C ASP A 69 -38.29 -27.80 -50.12
N PRO A 70 -36.97 -27.82 -50.36
CA PRO A 70 -36.34 -27.17 -51.50
C PRO A 70 -36.28 -28.04 -52.78
N PRO A 71 -36.52 -27.49 -53.99
CA PRO A 71 -36.34 -28.18 -55.27
C PRO A 71 -34.87 -28.23 -55.77
N PRO A 72 -34.53 -29.08 -56.78
CA PRO A 72 -33.17 -29.59 -56.98
C PRO A 72 -32.26 -28.85 -58.01
N THR A 73 -31.03 -29.34 -58.13
CA THR A 73 -29.86 -28.79 -58.84
C THR A 73 -29.74 -29.13 -60.34
N LEU A 74 -29.12 -28.23 -61.12
CA LEU A 74 -28.36 -28.54 -62.36
C LEU A 74 -27.06 -27.68 -62.43
N PRO A 75 -26.05 -28.03 -63.27
CA PRO A 75 -24.64 -27.74 -62.94
C PRO A 75 -23.84 -26.80 -63.88
N GLU A 76 -22.63 -26.48 -63.42
CA GLU A 76 -21.40 -26.00 -64.11
C GLU A 76 -21.36 -24.65 -64.86
N ALA A 77 -20.40 -23.81 -64.44
CA ALA A 77 -19.71 -22.82 -65.26
C ALA A 77 -18.26 -22.63 -64.76
N VAL A 78 -17.31 -22.41 -65.67
CA VAL A 78 -15.85 -22.34 -65.40
C VAL A 78 -15.45 -20.90 -65.00
N PRO A 79 -14.48 -20.70 -64.07
CA PRO A 79 -14.12 -19.35 -63.60
C PRO A 79 -13.39 -18.52 -64.66
N GLY A 80 -13.81 -17.26 -64.80
CA GLY A 80 -13.08 -16.22 -65.54
C GLY A 80 -12.28 -15.29 -64.63
N GLU A 81 -11.19 -14.72 -65.13
CA GLU A 81 -10.32 -13.81 -64.38
C GLU A 81 -11.02 -12.45 -64.09
N PRO A 82 -10.73 -11.80 -62.94
CA PRO A 82 -11.17 -10.43 -62.67
C PRO A 82 -10.40 -9.42 -63.55
N PRO A 83 -11.05 -8.34 -64.01
CA PRO A 83 -10.41 -7.34 -64.88
C PRO A 83 -9.35 -6.50 -64.13
N PRO A 84 -8.35 -5.94 -64.84
CA PRO A 84 -7.30 -5.14 -64.23
C PRO A 84 -7.85 -3.81 -63.67
N VAL A 85 -7.71 -3.61 -62.37
CA VAL A 85 -8.07 -2.35 -61.69
C VAL A 85 -6.98 -1.31 -61.96
N VAL A 86 -7.26 -0.37 -62.85
CA VAL A 86 -6.41 0.81 -63.08
C VAL A 86 -6.67 1.83 -61.97
N PRO A 87 -5.66 2.25 -61.19
CA PRO A 87 -5.84 3.27 -60.15
C PRO A 87 -6.10 4.65 -60.78
N PRO A 88 -6.95 5.51 -60.18
CA PRO A 88 -7.21 6.85 -60.70
C PRO A 88 -5.97 7.75 -60.60
N ALA A 89 -5.71 8.53 -61.65
CA ALA A 89 -4.60 9.47 -61.67
C ALA A 89 -4.86 10.67 -60.75
N VAL A 90 -4.21 10.70 -59.59
CA VAL A 90 -4.26 11.84 -58.65
C VAL A 90 -3.35 12.95 -59.17
N VAL A 91 -3.95 14.03 -59.68
CA VAL A 91 -3.23 15.27 -60.00
C VAL A 91 -3.03 16.06 -58.70
N PRO A 92 -1.79 16.36 -58.28
CA PRO A 92 -1.55 17.16 -57.08
C PRO A 92 -1.94 18.63 -57.29
N PRO A 93 -2.49 19.32 -56.27
CA PRO A 93 -2.77 20.75 -56.34
C PRO A 93 -1.48 21.57 -56.43
N PRO A 94 -1.50 22.77 -57.06
CA PRO A 94 -0.32 23.60 -57.22
C PRO A 94 0.17 24.15 -55.87
N VAL A 95 1.43 23.82 -55.52
CA VAL A 95 2.07 24.32 -54.29
C VAL A 95 2.61 25.73 -54.53
N VAL A 96 1.97 26.72 -53.93
CA VAL A 96 2.53 28.09 -53.82
C VAL A 96 3.32 28.18 -52.51
N PRO A 97 4.64 28.45 -52.53
CA PRO A 97 5.41 28.59 -51.31
C PRO A 97 5.03 29.88 -50.56
N PRO A 98 4.96 29.87 -49.21
CA PRO A 98 4.71 31.08 -48.43
C PRO A 98 5.90 32.04 -48.51
N PRO A 99 5.68 33.36 -48.40
CA PRO A 99 6.75 34.36 -48.46
C PRO A 99 7.68 34.23 -47.24
N VAL A 100 8.96 33.99 -47.49
CA VAL A 100 9.99 33.89 -46.45
C VAL A 100 10.42 35.28 -46.01
N VAL A 101 9.95 35.72 -44.83
CA VAL A 101 10.48 36.89 -44.13
C VAL A 101 11.57 36.41 -43.16
N PRO A 102 12.82 36.89 -43.27
CA PRO A 102 13.87 36.49 -42.32
C PRO A 102 13.59 37.08 -40.93
N PRO A 103 13.86 36.35 -39.84
CA PRO A 103 13.68 36.85 -38.48
C PRO A 103 14.68 38.00 -38.18
N PRO A 104 14.28 39.01 -37.38
CA PRO A 104 15.17 40.11 -37.00
C PRO A 104 16.31 39.58 -36.12
N VAL A 105 17.56 39.75 -36.58
CA VAL A 105 18.75 39.34 -35.83
C VAL A 105 19.06 40.38 -34.75
N VAL A 106 18.64 40.10 -33.53
CA VAL A 106 19.06 40.84 -32.33
C VAL A 106 20.31 40.16 -31.76
N PRO A 107 21.46 40.85 -31.64
CA PRO A 107 22.65 40.27 -31.02
C PRO A 107 22.42 40.03 -29.52
N PRO A 108 22.96 38.94 -28.94
CA PRO A 108 22.78 38.66 -27.52
C PRO A 108 23.50 39.71 -26.65
N PRO A 109 22.92 40.12 -25.51
CA PRO A 109 23.57 41.06 -24.60
C PRO A 109 24.80 40.44 -23.96
N VAL A 110 25.97 41.04 -24.20
CA VAL A 110 27.24 40.62 -23.60
C VAL A 110 27.28 41.11 -22.15
N VAL A 111 26.89 40.24 -21.22
CA VAL A 111 27.06 40.46 -19.77
C VAL A 111 28.45 39.96 -19.37
N PRO A 112 29.34 40.81 -18.81
CA PRO A 112 30.63 40.36 -18.31
C PRO A 112 30.45 39.47 -17.07
N PRO A 113 31.32 38.46 -16.86
CA PRO A 113 31.22 37.58 -15.70
C PRO A 113 31.45 38.37 -14.39
N PRO A 114 30.68 38.10 -13.32
CA PRO A 114 30.85 38.79 -12.04
C PRO A 114 32.18 38.41 -11.40
N VAL A 115 33.06 39.39 -11.17
CA VAL A 115 34.30 39.21 -10.43
C VAL A 115 33.98 39.13 -8.93
N VAL A 116 33.92 37.92 -8.39
CA VAL A 116 33.73 37.68 -6.96
C VAL A 116 35.10 37.79 -6.26
N PRO A 117 35.33 38.75 -5.35
CA PRO A 117 36.55 38.79 -4.56
C PRO A 117 36.60 37.61 -3.57
N PRO A 118 37.79 37.08 -3.21
CA PRO A 118 37.91 35.99 -2.26
C PRO A 118 37.38 36.41 -0.87
N PRO A 119 36.70 35.51 -0.13
CA PRO A 119 36.12 35.84 1.16
C PRO A 119 37.21 36.10 2.21
N VAL A 120 37.29 37.34 2.70
CA VAL A 120 38.10 37.69 3.87
C VAL A 120 37.36 37.23 5.12
N VAL A 121 37.84 36.16 5.74
CA VAL A 121 37.30 35.67 7.01
C VAL A 121 37.96 36.46 8.15
N PRO A 122 37.22 37.27 8.93
CA PRO A 122 37.77 37.90 10.13
C PRO A 122 38.01 36.81 11.20
N PRO A 123 39.02 36.98 12.09
CA PRO A 123 39.23 36.05 13.19
C PRO A 123 38.01 36.05 14.15
N PRO A 124 37.68 34.91 14.76
CA PRO A 124 36.57 34.84 15.71
C PRO A 124 36.86 35.71 16.93
N VAL A 125 35.90 36.57 17.28
CA VAL A 125 35.89 37.34 18.52
C VAL A 125 34.90 36.66 19.47
N GLU A 126 35.41 36.01 20.51
CA GLU A 126 34.57 35.47 21.57
C GLU A 126 34.02 36.63 22.43
N PRO A 127 32.70 36.74 22.63
CA PRO A 127 32.15 37.70 23.58
C PRO A 127 32.46 37.25 25.02
N PRO A 128 32.81 38.15 25.94
CA PRO A 128 33.05 37.78 27.34
C PRO A 128 31.76 37.24 27.99
N PRO A 129 31.87 36.30 28.94
CA PRO A 129 30.71 35.77 29.64
C PRO A 129 30.02 36.86 30.47
N VAL A 130 28.70 36.97 30.31
CA VAL A 130 27.84 37.86 31.09
C VAL A 130 27.00 37.01 32.02
N GLU A 131 27.37 36.97 33.31
CA GLU A 131 26.50 36.42 34.34
C GLU A 131 25.37 37.42 34.66
N PRO A 132 24.11 36.98 34.75
CA PRO A 132 23.01 37.85 35.18
C PRO A 132 23.14 38.15 36.69
N PRO A 133 22.95 39.41 37.13
CA PRO A 133 23.01 39.74 38.55
C PRO A 133 21.85 39.09 39.32
N PRO A 134 22.06 38.69 40.59
CA PRO A 134 21.00 38.13 41.43
C PRO A 134 19.91 39.17 41.70
N VAL A 135 18.65 38.74 41.63
CA VAL A 135 17.48 39.57 41.93
C VAL A 135 16.89 39.11 43.25
N GLU A 136 17.13 39.88 44.31
CA GLU A 136 16.40 39.73 45.58
C GLU A 136 15.07 40.49 45.52
N PRO A 137 13.95 39.91 45.99
CA PRO A 137 12.69 40.63 46.08
C PRO A 137 12.71 41.65 47.23
N PRO A 138 12.15 42.86 47.06
CA PRO A 138 12.14 43.88 48.10
C PRO A 138 11.22 43.48 49.28
N PRO A 139 11.57 43.85 50.52
CA PRO A 139 10.70 43.66 51.68
C PRO A 139 9.46 44.57 51.59
N VAL A 140 8.30 44.05 51.98
CA VAL A 140 7.04 44.81 52.04
C VAL A 140 6.61 44.93 53.50
N GLU A 141 6.76 46.12 54.08
CA GLU A 141 6.20 46.47 55.38
C GLU A 141 4.75 46.97 55.21
N PRO A 142 3.81 46.58 56.09
CA PRO A 142 2.44 47.09 56.06
C PRO A 142 2.36 48.50 56.71
N PRO A 143 1.60 49.45 56.13
CA PRO A 143 1.39 50.77 56.73
C PRO A 143 0.50 50.69 58.00
N PRO A 144 0.63 51.67 58.93
CA PRO A 144 -0.06 51.65 60.22
C PRO A 144 -1.56 52.02 60.13
N VAL A 145 -2.30 51.69 61.19
CA VAL A 145 -3.76 51.91 61.32
C VAL A 145 -4.04 52.90 62.46
N GLU A 146 -4.86 53.93 62.20
CA GLU A 146 -5.51 54.74 63.25
C GLU A 146 -7.01 55.00 62.92
N PRO A 147 -7.94 54.95 63.91
CA PRO A 147 -9.38 55.27 63.79
C PRO A 147 -9.69 56.69 64.33
N PRO A 148 -10.98 57.17 64.47
CA PRO A 148 -12.28 56.59 64.14
C PRO A 148 -12.95 57.36 62.96
N PRO A 149 -14.07 58.14 63.00
CA PRO A 149 -15.06 58.49 64.06
C PRO A 149 -16.29 57.54 64.08
N VAL A 150 -17.48 58.03 64.48
CA VAL A 150 -18.75 57.27 64.57
C VAL A 150 -19.93 58.11 64.03
N VAL A 151 -20.87 57.48 63.30
CA VAL A 151 -22.19 58.04 62.94
C VAL A 151 -23.27 56.94 62.98
N PRO A 152 -24.40 57.13 63.70
CA PRO A 152 -25.57 56.25 63.66
C PRO A 152 -26.78 56.89 62.93
N PRO A 153 -27.89 56.18 62.70
CA PRO A 153 -28.04 54.78 62.27
C PRO A 153 -28.85 54.69 60.96
N PRO A 154 -29.11 53.47 60.44
CA PRO A 154 -30.51 53.08 60.27
C PRO A 154 -30.82 51.68 60.81
N VAL A 155 -32.11 51.40 61.04
CA VAL A 155 -32.60 50.08 61.49
C VAL A 155 -33.17 49.33 60.29
N GLU A 156 -32.57 48.19 59.95
CA GLU A 156 -33.14 47.21 59.04
C GLU A 156 -33.51 45.92 59.79
N PRO A 157 -34.58 45.21 59.40
CA PRO A 157 -34.99 43.97 60.06
C PRO A 157 -33.99 42.83 59.77
N PRO A 158 -33.83 41.86 60.69
CA PRO A 158 -32.87 40.77 60.52
C PRO A 158 -33.28 39.85 59.36
N PRO A 159 -32.37 39.53 58.42
CA PRO A 159 -32.56 38.41 57.50
C PRO A 159 -32.62 37.11 58.29
N VAL A 160 -33.65 36.29 58.04
CA VAL A 160 -33.70 34.91 58.54
C VAL A 160 -32.99 34.04 57.51
N GLU A 161 -31.68 33.85 57.68
CA GLU A 161 -30.95 32.85 56.91
C GLU A 161 -31.44 31.45 57.30
N PRO A 162 -31.89 30.61 56.33
CA PRO A 162 -32.10 29.20 56.61
C PRO A 162 -30.74 28.54 56.91
N PRO A 163 -30.69 27.52 57.79
CA PRO A 163 -29.43 26.85 58.11
C PRO A 163 -28.78 26.27 56.84
N PRO A 164 -27.44 26.34 56.70
CA PRO A 164 -26.77 25.82 55.52
C PRO A 164 -26.94 24.30 55.44
N VAL A 165 -27.79 23.87 54.50
CA VAL A 165 -27.87 22.47 54.08
C VAL A 165 -26.67 22.21 53.19
N GLU A 166 -25.57 21.72 53.76
CA GLU A 166 -24.50 21.13 52.96
C GLU A 166 -25.11 20.00 52.12
N PRO A 167 -24.99 20.03 50.78
CA PRO A 167 -25.39 18.90 49.97
C PRO A 167 -24.50 17.70 50.36
N PRO A 168 -25.04 16.47 50.40
CA PRO A 168 -24.24 15.30 50.73
C PRO A 168 -23.05 15.20 49.77
N PRO A 169 -21.85 14.79 50.23
CA PRO A 169 -20.67 14.71 49.37
C PRO A 169 -20.94 13.86 48.12
N VAL A 170 -21.05 14.53 46.98
CA VAL A 170 -21.11 13.87 45.68
C VAL A 170 -19.70 13.37 45.40
N GLU A 171 -19.45 12.09 45.67
CA GLU A 171 -18.19 11.47 45.32
C GLU A 171 -17.91 11.71 43.82
N PRO A 172 -16.74 12.24 43.45
CA PRO A 172 -16.41 12.44 42.04
C PRO A 172 -16.45 11.08 41.33
N PRO A 173 -17.01 10.99 40.11
CA PRO A 173 -17.11 9.71 39.41
C PRO A 173 -15.73 9.07 39.29
N PRO A 174 -15.59 7.76 39.55
CA PRO A 174 -14.30 7.09 39.62
C PRO A 174 -13.49 7.31 38.35
N ALA A 175 -12.19 7.57 38.52
CA ALA A 175 -11.30 7.94 37.43
C ALA A 175 -11.34 6.89 36.29
N PRO A 176 -11.35 7.30 35.01
CA PRO A 176 -11.41 6.36 33.89
C PRO A 176 -10.28 5.34 33.94
N ILE A 177 -10.63 4.06 33.86
CA ILE A 177 -9.68 2.95 33.89
C ILE A 177 -8.78 3.04 32.65
N ASP A 178 -7.46 3.11 32.84
CA ASP A 178 -6.49 3.02 31.74
C ASP A 178 -6.58 1.62 31.11
N THR A 179 -7.26 1.53 29.97
CA THR A 179 -7.35 0.29 29.19
C THR A 179 -6.38 0.28 28.01
N SER A 180 -5.36 1.14 28.00
CA SER A 180 -4.31 1.10 26.97
C SER A 180 -3.64 -0.28 26.91
N PHE A 181 -3.40 -0.74 25.69
CA PHE A 181 -2.84 -2.07 25.40
C PHE A 181 -3.67 -3.26 25.96
N ALA A 182 -4.92 -3.05 26.39
CA ALA A 182 -5.81 -4.14 26.77
C ALA A 182 -6.19 -4.99 25.54
N ILE A 183 -6.20 -6.31 25.72
CA ILE A 183 -6.75 -7.26 24.75
C ILE A 183 -8.08 -7.78 25.30
N ARG A 184 -9.15 -7.73 24.51
CA ARG A 184 -10.48 -8.27 24.86
C ARG A 184 -10.95 -9.26 23.80
N ASN A 185 -11.94 -10.08 24.14
CA ASN A 185 -12.59 -11.01 23.22
C ASN A 185 -14.10 -10.76 23.20
N LEU A 186 -14.73 -10.79 22.02
CA LEU A 186 -16.14 -10.42 21.89
C LEU A 186 -17.10 -11.38 22.61
N ALA A 187 -16.76 -12.67 22.77
CA ALA A 187 -17.56 -13.63 23.54
C ALA A 187 -17.49 -13.42 25.06
N GLN A 188 -16.52 -12.64 25.56
CA GLN A 188 -16.33 -12.37 26.99
C GLN A 188 -17.00 -11.04 27.43
N GLY A 189 -17.55 -10.27 26.49
CA GLY A 189 -18.08 -8.93 26.71
C GLY A 189 -17.01 -7.84 26.81
N GLY A 190 -17.43 -6.57 26.73
CA GLY A 190 -16.53 -5.41 26.80
C GLY A 190 -15.84 -5.23 28.17
N GLU A 191 -16.47 -5.71 29.23
CA GLU A 191 -16.01 -5.56 30.62
C GLU A 191 -14.91 -6.55 31.01
N ARG A 192 -14.56 -7.53 30.16
CA ARG A 192 -13.54 -8.55 30.47
C ARG A 192 -12.29 -8.38 29.62
N CYS A 193 -11.17 -8.29 30.30
CA CYS A 193 -9.83 -8.15 29.73
C CYS A 193 -9.04 -9.45 29.88
N LEU A 194 -8.24 -9.77 28.87
CA LEU A 194 -7.24 -10.84 28.92
C LEU A 194 -6.23 -10.51 30.04
N THR A 195 -5.97 -11.44 30.95
CA THR A 195 -5.06 -11.23 32.09
C THR A 195 -4.03 -12.35 32.19
N MET A 196 -2.79 -11.99 32.51
CA MET A 196 -1.81 -12.92 33.08
C MET A 196 -2.18 -13.15 34.56
N SER A 197 -1.97 -14.36 35.05
CA SER A 197 -2.06 -14.69 36.48
C SER A 197 -0.91 -14.04 37.25
N THR A 198 -1.24 -13.32 38.32
CA THR A 198 -0.25 -12.74 39.25
C THR A 198 0.28 -13.74 40.27
N VAL A 199 -0.35 -14.92 40.40
CA VAL A 199 0.02 -15.97 41.36
C VAL A 199 1.17 -16.83 40.85
N ASP A 200 1.15 -17.20 39.57
CA ASP A 200 2.17 -18.04 38.94
C ASP A 200 3.00 -17.30 37.85
N GLY A 201 2.51 -16.17 37.34
CA GLY A 201 3.15 -15.44 36.24
C GLY A 201 3.19 -16.20 34.90
N VAL A 202 2.38 -17.25 34.74
CA VAL A 202 2.40 -18.22 33.63
C VAL A 202 1.00 -18.43 33.04
N SER A 203 -0.02 -18.61 33.87
CA SER A 203 -1.40 -18.85 33.42
C SER A 203 -2.01 -17.59 32.80
N VAL A 204 -2.91 -17.77 31.84
CA VAL A 204 -3.62 -16.68 31.15
C VAL A 204 -5.11 -16.97 31.15
N GLY A 205 -5.94 -15.96 31.43
CA GLY A 205 -7.40 -16.09 31.51
C GLY A 205 -8.11 -14.75 31.32
N PHE A 206 -9.37 -14.65 31.76
CA PHE A 206 -10.17 -13.42 31.66
C PHE A 206 -10.64 -12.92 33.02
N ALA A 207 -10.41 -11.64 33.31
CA ALA A 207 -10.91 -10.97 34.51
C ALA A 207 -11.63 -9.66 34.13
N ALA A 208 -12.35 -9.04 35.08
CA ALA A 208 -12.90 -7.70 34.87
C ALA A 208 -11.78 -6.70 34.54
N CYS A 209 -12.01 -5.80 33.59
CA CYS A 209 -11.04 -4.80 33.18
C CYS A 209 -10.72 -3.84 34.34
N SER A 210 -9.43 -3.75 34.68
CA SER A 210 -8.90 -3.03 35.84
C SER A 210 -7.76 -2.07 35.49
N GLY A 211 -7.25 -2.13 34.25
CA GLY A 211 -6.09 -1.36 33.79
C GLY A 211 -4.74 -1.76 34.39
N SER A 212 -4.73 -2.76 35.28
CA SER A 212 -3.50 -3.28 35.89
C SER A 212 -2.53 -3.84 34.83
N ASP A 213 -1.23 -3.77 35.12
CA ASP A 213 -0.17 -4.25 34.20
C ASP A 213 -0.28 -5.73 33.81
N ALA A 214 -0.99 -6.54 34.61
CA ALA A 214 -1.31 -7.93 34.29
C ALA A 214 -2.29 -8.06 33.10
N GLN A 215 -3.03 -7.00 32.78
CA GLN A 215 -4.02 -6.92 31.70
C GLN A 215 -3.57 -6.08 30.48
N ARG A 216 -2.40 -5.43 30.56
CA ARG A 216 -1.82 -4.62 29.46
C ARG A 216 -0.80 -5.47 28.68
N TRP A 217 -0.92 -5.47 27.35
CA TRP A 217 -0.20 -6.41 26.46
C TRP A 217 0.48 -5.72 25.28
N ARG A 218 1.79 -5.89 25.09
CA ARG A 218 2.50 -5.33 23.93
C ARG A 218 2.59 -6.34 22.79
N MET A 219 2.05 -5.97 21.62
CA MET A 219 2.25 -6.69 20.35
C MET A 219 3.56 -6.25 19.69
N GLU A 220 4.67 -6.86 20.09
CA GLU A 220 6.01 -6.53 19.56
C GLU A 220 6.28 -7.26 18.24
N ARG A 221 6.45 -6.51 17.14
CA ARG A 221 6.79 -7.07 15.82
C ARG A 221 8.06 -7.94 15.91
N ALA A 222 7.95 -9.22 15.54
CA ALA A 222 9.02 -10.20 15.63
C ALA A 222 9.63 -10.55 14.27
N ASN A 223 8.88 -10.36 13.18
CA ASN A 223 9.34 -10.41 11.80
C ASN A 223 8.32 -9.69 10.88
N ASN A 224 8.49 -9.88 9.58
CA ASN A 224 7.63 -9.37 8.50
C ASN A 224 6.12 -9.64 8.71
N GLU A 225 5.75 -10.86 9.09
CA GLU A 225 4.34 -11.31 9.11
C GLU A 225 3.79 -11.53 10.53
N ASN A 226 4.66 -11.52 11.56
CA ASN A 226 4.31 -11.99 12.90
C ASN A 226 4.86 -11.09 14.02
N PHE A 227 4.13 -11.02 15.12
CA PHE A 227 4.49 -10.38 16.38
C PHE A 227 4.57 -11.39 17.53
N ARG A 228 5.21 -10.97 18.62
CA ARG A 228 5.13 -11.57 19.95
C ARG A 228 4.10 -10.79 20.76
N VAL A 229 3.36 -11.46 21.63
CA VAL A 229 2.48 -10.78 22.61
C VAL A 229 3.14 -10.89 23.99
N LYS A 230 3.61 -9.79 24.55
CA LYS A 230 4.23 -9.72 25.89
C LYS A 230 3.28 -9.05 26.88
N ASN A 231 3.42 -9.38 28.16
CA ASN A 231 2.65 -8.77 29.24
C ASN A 231 3.44 -7.63 29.91
N VAL A 232 2.80 -6.51 30.25
CA VAL A 232 3.49 -5.34 30.81
C VAL A 232 4.02 -5.63 32.22
N LEU A 233 3.28 -6.37 33.07
CA LEU A 233 3.75 -6.74 34.41
C LEU A 233 4.98 -7.67 34.35
N ALA A 234 5.01 -8.57 33.38
CA ALA A 234 6.19 -9.40 33.17
C ALA A 234 7.41 -8.56 32.71
N ALA A 235 7.19 -7.58 31.84
CA ALA A 235 8.25 -6.69 31.38
C ALA A 235 8.80 -5.79 32.50
N SER A 236 7.95 -5.24 33.39
CA SER A 236 8.42 -4.46 34.55
C SER A 236 9.15 -5.33 35.59
N GLN A 237 8.84 -6.62 35.66
CA GLN A 237 9.61 -7.64 36.40
C GLN A 237 10.90 -8.10 35.68
N SER A 238 11.29 -7.47 34.55
CA SER A 238 12.42 -7.87 33.70
C SER A 238 12.34 -9.31 33.14
N ARG A 239 11.14 -9.87 33.01
CA ARG A 239 10.89 -11.23 32.50
C ARG A 239 10.54 -11.19 31.00
N ASP A 240 11.47 -11.61 30.15
CA ASP A 240 11.22 -11.75 28.69
C ASP A 240 10.35 -12.99 28.39
N VAL A 241 9.06 -12.90 28.70
CA VAL A 241 8.04 -13.93 28.47
C VAL A 241 6.94 -13.45 27.55
N CYS A 242 6.51 -14.37 26.69
CA CYS A 242 5.58 -14.18 25.59
C CYS A 242 4.42 -15.16 25.70
N LEU A 243 3.25 -14.74 25.22
CA LEU A 243 2.11 -15.61 24.98
C LEU A 243 2.50 -16.73 24.02
N ARG A 244 2.19 -17.97 24.37
CA ARG A 244 2.60 -19.18 23.65
C ARG A 244 1.47 -20.19 23.59
N ALA A 245 1.22 -20.75 22.41
CA ALA A 245 0.36 -21.92 22.25
C ALA A 245 1.12 -23.23 22.60
N ALA A 246 0.41 -24.22 23.13
CA ALA A 246 0.99 -25.54 23.38
C ALA A 246 1.58 -26.15 22.06
N PRO A 247 2.77 -26.79 22.11
CA PRO A 247 3.46 -27.28 20.91
C PRO A 247 2.95 -28.64 20.41
N ALA A 248 2.46 -29.49 21.32
CA ALA A 248 2.14 -30.90 21.04
C ALA A 248 0.69 -31.12 20.56
N ALA A 249 -0.24 -30.26 20.97
CA ALA A 249 -1.64 -30.26 20.55
C ALA A 249 -2.20 -28.82 20.56
N PRO A 250 -3.19 -28.49 19.71
CA PRO A 250 -3.97 -27.28 19.90
C PRO A 250 -4.74 -27.37 21.22
N GLY A 251 -4.90 -26.23 21.90
CA GLY A 251 -5.49 -26.14 23.23
C GLY A 251 -4.85 -25.02 24.03
N ALA A 252 -4.30 -25.35 25.20
CA ALA A 252 -3.80 -24.40 26.18
C ALA A 252 -2.85 -23.31 25.62
N VAL A 253 -3.03 -22.09 26.11
CA VAL A 253 -2.18 -20.92 25.84
C VAL A 253 -1.70 -20.34 27.17
N SER A 254 -0.40 -20.05 27.27
CA SER A 254 0.26 -19.62 28.52
C SER A 254 1.44 -18.69 28.23
N MET A 255 2.05 -18.11 29.27
CA MET A 255 3.29 -17.35 29.17
C MET A 255 4.51 -18.27 29.25
N SER A 256 5.47 -18.07 28.35
CA SER A 256 6.72 -18.83 28.24
C SER A 256 7.84 -17.87 27.83
N SER A 257 9.10 -18.16 28.15
CA SER A 257 10.24 -17.35 27.66
C SER A 257 10.16 -17.12 26.15
N CYS A 258 10.36 -15.88 25.70
CA CYS A 258 10.30 -15.50 24.29
C CYS A 258 11.46 -16.06 23.46
N GLY A 259 12.61 -16.28 24.09
CA GLY A 259 13.84 -16.82 23.50
C GLY A 259 14.01 -18.31 23.80
N GLY A 260 13.21 -19.16 23.14
CA GLY A 260 13.34 -20.62 23.24
C GLY A 260 13.55 -21.27 21.87
N ALA A 261 14.43 -22.28 21.81
CA ALA A 261 14.68 -23.07 20.60
C ALA A 261 13.58 -24.11 20.31
N ASP A 262 12.73 -24.42 21.30
CA ASP A 262 11.67 -25.41 21.22
C ASP A 262 10.42 -24.83 20.52
N TYR A 263 10.16 -25.28 19.29
CA TYR A 263 8.98 -24.86 18.49
C TYR A 263 8.77 -23.32 18.45
N PRO A 264 9.73 -22.53 17.93
CA PRO A 264 9.69 -21.06 18.02
C PRO A 264 8.42 -20.44 17.39
N ALA A 265 7.81 -21.11 16.40
CA ALA A 265 6.53 -20.71 15.80
C ALA A 265 5.37 -20.60 16.83
N THR A 266 5.40 -21.37 17.93
CA THR A 266 4.35 -21.33 18.97
C THR A 266 4.25 -20.01 19.73
N ARG A 267 5.27 -19.15 19.64
CA ARG A 267 5.35 -17.82 20.29
C ARG A 267 5.11 -16.67 19.30
N LEU A 268 4.81 -16.99 18.04
CA LEU A 268 4.62 -16.04 16.95
C LEU A 268 3.14 -15.98 16.58
N TRP A 269 2.60 -14.77 16.58
CA TRP A 269 1.19 -14.49 16.37
C TRP A 269 1.03 -13.51 15.21
N ARG A 270 -0.12 -13.56 14.53
CA ARG A 270 -0.53 -12.57 13.53
C ARG A 270 -2.01 -12.26 13.68
N ALA A 271 -2.39 -11.03 13.35
CA ALA A 271 -3.79 -10.67 13.17
C ALA A 271 -4.23 -11.06 11.74
N ALA A 272 -5.49 -11.46 11.59
CA ALA A 272 -6.13 -11.67 10.30
C ALA A 272 -7.56 -11.10 10.34
N MET A 273 -8.07 -10.68 9.17
CA MET A 273 -9.40 -10.09 9.04
C MET A 273 -9.65 -8.97 10.06
N LEU A 274 -8.74 -7.99 10.12
CA LEU A 274 -8.97 -6.75 10.88
C LEU A 274 -10.10 -5.98 10.20
N ASP A 275 -11.20 -5.79 10.92
CA ASP A 275 -12.44 -5.23 10.40
C ASP A 275 -12.58 -3.72 10.72
N PRO A 276 -13.60 -3.03 10.17
CA PRO A 276 -13.78 -1.59 10.35
C PRO A 276 -14.02 -1.17 11.80
N ASN A 277 -14.40 -2.09 12.69
CA ASN A 277 -14.65 -1.86 14.11
C ASN A 277 -13.41 -2.15 14.97
N GLY A 278 -12.28 -2.51 14.35
CA GLY A 278 -11.03 -2.84 15.04
C GLY A 278 -11.00 -4.24 15.63
N THR A 279 -11.92 -5.12 15.24
CA THR A 279 -11.90 -6.53 15.68
C THR A 279 -11.13 -7.39 14.67
N PHE A 280 -10.43 -8.43 15.12
CA PHE A 280 -9.59 -9.29 14.30
C PHE A 280 -9.55 -10.72 14.85
N THR A 281 -9.20 -11.70 14.00
CA THR A 281 -8.95 -13.08 14.42
C THR A 281 -7.45 -13.23 14.72
N MET A 282 -7.10 -13.73 15.90
CA MET A 282 -5.70 -13.90 16.31
C MET A 282 -5.21 -15.31 15.97
N LEU A 283 -4.12 -15.41 15.22
CA LEU A 283 -3.61 -16.67 14.64
C LEU A 283 -2.20 -16.97 15.14
N ASN A 284 -1.93 -18.20 15.56
CA ASN A 284 -0.60 -18.65 15.98
C ASN A 284 0.16 -19.31 14.82
N LYS A 285 1.42 -18.94 14.55
CA LYS A 285 2.18 -19.42 13.38
C LYS A 285 2.32 -20.95 13.30
N HIS A 286 2.29 -21.66 14.45
CA HIS A 286 2.36 -23.12 14.48
C HIS A 286 1.03 -23.81 14.12
N TRP A 287 -0.12 -23.17 14.40
CA TRP A 287 -1.45 -23.79 14.32
C TRP A 287 -2.42 -23.14 13.32
N ALA A 288 -2.06 -21.99 12.73
CA ALA A 288 -2.94 -21.14 11.88
C ALA A 288 -3.50 -21.78 10.60
N ALA A 289 -3.12 -23.02 10.27
CA ALA A 289 -3.71 -23.78 9.16
C ALA A 289 -5.02 -24.49 9.54
N THR A 290 -5.29 -24.69 10.84
CA THR A 290 -6.40 -25.51 11.36
C THR A 290 -7.07 -24.93 12.59
N ASN A 291 -6.41 -24.01 13.32
CA ASN A 291 -6.92 -23.46 14.58
C ASN A 291 -6.68 -21.94 14.66
N THR A 292 -7.59 -21.26 15.36
CA THR A 292 -7.51 -19.84 15.70
C THR A 292 -7.57 -19.66 17.22
N LEU A 293 -7.22 -18.49 17.74
CA LEU A 293 -7.33 -18.23 19.17
C LEU A 293 -8.80 -18.00 19.53
N GLN A 294 -9.40 -18.95 20.25
CA GLN A 294 -10.76 -18.89 20.77
C GLN A 294 -10.74 -18.46 22.25
N ALA A 295 -11.78 -17.78 22.71
CA ALA A 295 -12.05 -17.64 24.15
C ALA A 295 -12.98 -18.76 24.63
N THR A 296 -12.55 -19.48 25.66
CA THR A 296 -13.39 -20.45 26.40
C THR A 296 -13.94 -19.80 27.68
N GLU A 297 -14.75 -20.54 28.44
CA GLU A 297 -15.39 -20.07 29.69
C GLU A 297 -14.40 -19.56 30.76
N GLY A 298 -13.14 -20.05 30.75
CA GLY A 298 -12.09 -19.60 31.68
C GLY A 298 -10.84 -19.00 31.04
N ALA A 299 -10.45 -19.45 29.84
CA ALA A 299 -9.12 -19.16 29.27
C ALA A 299 -9.10 -19.05 27.73
N PRO A 300 -8.10 -18.36 27.13
CA PRO A 300 -7.81 -18.48 25.71
C PRO A 300 -7.30 -19.89 25.35
N ALA A 301 -7.74 -20.42 24.20
CA ALA A 301 -7.26 -21.69 23.67
C ALA A 301 -7.12 -21.65 22.14
N MET A 302 -6.12 -22.33 21.59
CA MET A 302 -6.07 -22.62 20.15
C MET A 302 -7.05 -23.74 19.84
N LEU A 303 -8.11 -23.46 19.08
CA LEU A 303 -9.15 -24.43 18.70
C LEU A 303 -9.59 -24.16 17.24
N PRO A 304 -10.28 -25.10 16.57
CA PRO A 304 -10.85 -24.85 15.25
C PRO A 304 -11.84 -23.68 15.29
N GLU A 305 -11.99 -22.94 14.18
CA GLU A 305 -12.89 -21.78 14.12
C GLU A 305 -14.35 -22.22 13.96
N THR A 306 -14.98 -22.64 15.06
CA THR A 306 -16.35 -23.18 15.09
C THR A 306 -17.43 -22.14 15.39
N GLY A 307 -17.08 -20.90 15.74
CA GLY A 307 -18.08 -19.86 15.97
C GLY A 307 -17.50 -18.48 16.30
N GLN A 308 -18.02 -17.46 15.62
CA GLN A 308 -18.02 -16.09 16.15
C GLN A 308 -19.12 -15.99 17.23
N PRO A 309 -18.97 -15.21 18.31
CA PRO A 309 -17.93 -14.19 18.53
C PRO A 309 -16.60 -14.67 19.14
N ALA A 310 -16.45 -15.95 19.49
CA ALA A 310 -15.32 -16.46 20.28
C ALA A 310 -13.94 -16.33 19.61
N ALA A 311 -13.87 -16.23 18.27
CA ALA A 311 -12.63 -16.02 17.53
C ALA A 311 -12.22 -14.54 17.38
N ARG A 312 -13.08 -13.57 17.75
CA ARG A 312 -12.86 -12.13 17.53
C ARG A 312 -12.26 -11.44 18.74
N TRP A 313 -11.17 -10.74 18.50
CA TRP A 313 -10.40 -10.01 19.49
C TRP A 313 -10.38 -8.52 19.16
N THR A 314 -10.31 -7.68 20.20
CA THR A 314 -10.00 -6.24 20.06
C THR A 314 -8.77 -5.90 20.89
N TYR A 315 -8.10 -4.81 20.52
CA TYR A 315 -6.86 -4.36 21.13
C TYR A 315 -6.84 -2.84 21.19
N GLU A 316 -6.67 -2.26 22.38
CA GLU A 316 -6.56 -0.79 22.56
C GLU A 316 -5.11 -0.33 22.32
N GLY A 317 -4.61 -0.63 21.12
CA GLY A 317 -3.26 -0.32 20.66
C GLY A 317 -3.12 -0.65 19.17
N GLU A 318 -2.02 -0.24 18.55
CA GLU A 318 -1.84 -0.41 17.10
C GLU A 318 -1.55 -1.88 16.75
N VAL A 319 -2.45 -2.49 15.97
CA VAL A 319 -2.32 -3.89 15.50
C VAL A 319 -1.25 -3.96 14.41
N PRO A 320 -0.13 -4.70 14.59
CA PRO A 320 0.96 -4.73 13.62
C PRO A 320 0.52 -5.28 12.26
N THR A 321 0.85 -4.54 11.20
CA THR A 321 0.52 -4.89 9.80
C THR A 321 1.40 -6.01 9.25
N LEU A 322 1.07 -6.49 8.04
CA LEU A 322 2.07 -7.19 7.23
C LEU A 322 3.11 -6.18 6.71
N MET A 323 4.40 -6.52 6.81
CA MET A 323 5.51 -5.75 6.26
C MET A 323 6.52 -6.68 5.59
N ARG A 324 7.19 -6.23 4.53
CA ARG A 324 8.43 -6.80 4.00
C ARG A 324 9.56 -5.79 4.29
N ARG A 325 10.16 -5.83 5.48
CA ARG A 325 11.14 -4.79 5.88
C ARG A 325 12.38 -4.79 4.98
N VAL A 326 12.70 -3.62 4.42
CA VAL A 326 13.87 -3.35 3.57
C VAL A 326 14.60 -2.12 4.13
N GLY A 327 15.91 -2.22 4.35
CA GLY A 327 16.70 -1.16 4.98
C GLY A 327 18.18 -1.48 5.04
N GLY A 328 19.01 -0.47 5.31
CA GLY A 328 20.46 -0.54 5.13
C GLY A 328 20.88 -0.24 3.68
N THR A 329 22.00 -0.80 3.23
CA THR A 329 22.53 -0.56 1.88
C THR A 329 22.74 -1.88 1.15
N ASP A 330 22.08 -2.06 0.02
CA ASP A 330 22.28 -3.22 -0.87
C ASP A 330 23.33 -2.92 -1.94
N ARG A 331 24.22 -3.89 -2.22
CA ARG A 331 25.20 -3.79 -3.29
C ARG A 331 24.66 -4.33 -4.61
N VAL A 332 24.73 -3.52 -5.66
CA VAL A 332 24.30 -3.82 -7.02
C VAL A 332 25.49 -4.23 -7.88
N LEU A 333 25.38 -5.36 -8.57
CA LEU A 333 26.16 -5.62 -9.78
C LEU A 333 25.35 -5.17 -10.98
N LEU A 334 25.76 -4.06 -11.60
CA LEU A 334 25.17 -3.55 -12.83
C LEU A 334 25.99 -4.04 -14.03
N ILE A 335 25.31 -4.58 -15.03
CA ILE A 335 25.92 -5.12 -16.25
C ILE A 335 25.25 -4.43 -17.45
N THR A 336 26.03 -3.76 -18.31
CA THR A 336 25.58 -3.52 -19.70
C THR A 336 26.19 -4.58 -20.58
N GLY A 337 25.34 -5.49 -21.02
CA GLY A 337 25.71 -6.62 -21.85
C GLY A 337 25.41 -6.39 -23.33
N ARG A 338 25.85 -7.35 -24.14
CA ARG A 338 25.42 -7.56 -25.52
C ARG A 338 25.41 -9.06 -25.83
N PHE A 339 24.50 -9.48 -26.69
CA PHE A 339 24.53 -10.83 -27.25
C PHE A 339 25.36 -10.87 -28.54
N THR A 340 25.70 -12.07 -29.00
CA THR A 340 26.46 -12.30 -30.24
C THR A 340 25.87 -11.49 -31.41
N GLY A 341 26.71 -10.67 -32.07
CA GLY A 341 26.31 -9.83 -33.21
C GLY A 341 25.60 -8.50 -32.86
N GLN A 342 25.46 -8.15 -31.58
CA GLN A 342 24.94 -6.85 -31.13
C GLN A 342 26.05 -5.93 -30.60
N THR A 343 25.78 -4.63 -30.54
CA THR A 343 26.59 -3.63 -29.80
C THR A 343 25.92 -3.32 -28.48
N ALA A 344 26.66 -3.26 -27.36
CA ALA A 344 26.09 -2.94 -26.05
C ALA A 344 25.53 -1.51 -25.99
N ASN A 345 24.51 -1.28 -25.17
CA ASN A 345 23.94 0.04 -24.97
C ASN A 345 24.94 0.99 -24.27
N PRO A 346 24.87 2.33 -24.49
CA PRO A 346 25.78 3.29 -23.87
C PRO A 346 25.78 3.20 -22.34
N ALA A 347 26.91 2.84 -21.75
CA ALA A 347 27.00 2.53 -20.32
C ALA A 347 26.70 3.74 -19.41
N GLU A 348 27.19 4.93 -19.75
CA GLU A 348 27.15 6.08 -18.84
C GLU A 348 25.72 6.59 -18.53
N PRO A 349 24.79 6.74 -19.50
CA PRO A 349 23.37 6.98 -19.20
C PRO A 349 22.75 5.93 -18.27
N ILE A 350 23.15 4.67 -18.41
CA ILE A 350 22.61 3.55 -17.63
C ILE A 350 23.17 3.56 -16.20
N ARG A 351 24.46 3.89 -16.04
CA ARG A 351 25.08 4.13 -14.74
C ARG A 351 24.37 5.25 -13.98
N LYS A 352 24.11 6.40 -14.64
CA LYS A 352 23.38 7.53 -14.06
C LYS A 352 21.96 7.15 -13.66
N ALA A 353 21.22 6.46 -14.52
CA ALA A 353 19.85 6.02 -14.24
C ALA A 353 19.73 5.12 -13.00
N VAL A 354 20.78 4.33 -12.69
CA VAL A 354 20.82 3.49 -11.47
C VAL A 354 21.41 4.24 -10.27
N PHE A 355 22.61 4.82 -10.39
CA PHE A 355 23.41 5.30 -9.26
C PHE A 355 23.44 6.83 -9.10
N GLY A 356 23.10 7.60 -10.13
CA GLY A 356 23.21 9.07 -10.15
C GLY A 356 24.65 9.58 -10.13
N ASP A 357 24.79 10.88 -9.89
CA ASP A 357 26.05 11.62 -9.71
C ASP A 357 25.86 12.76 -8.70
N GLY A 358 26.33 12.59 -7.47
CA GLY A 358 26.14 13.59 -6.40
C GLY A 358 24.65 13.85 -6.15
N GLU A 359 24.20 15.08 -6.42
CA GLU A 359 22.79 15.48 -6.34
C GLU A 359 22.03 15.30 -7.69
N ASP A 360 22.45 14.37 -8.57
CA ASP A 360 21.62 13.98 -9.73
C ASP A 360 20.36 13.24 -9.27
N PHE A 361 19.30 14.03 -9.14
CA PHE A 361 17.96 13.63 -8.73
C PHE A 361 17.31 12.57 -9.64
N SER A 362 17.79 12.33 -10.86
CA SER A 362 17.17 11.43 -11.85
C SER A 362 17.69 10.00 -11.82
N SER A 363 17.79 9.39 -10.63
CA SER A 363 18.38 8.06 -10.42
C SER A 363 17.59 7.17 -9.47
N LEU A 364 17.66 5.85 -9.66
CA LEU A 364 17.09 4.87 -8.72
C LEU A 364 17.67 5.05 -7.30
N ALA A 365 18.97 5.27 -7.16
CA ALA A 365 19.61 5.50 -5.86
C ALA A 365 19.03 6.71 -5.12
N HIS A 366 18.83 7.85 -5.80
CA HIS A 366 18.23 9.04 -5.20
C HIS A 366 16.73 8.83 -4.90
N TYR A 367 16.00 8.17 -5.80
CA TYR A 367 14.59 7.80 -5.60
C TYR A 367 14.40 6.94 -4.34
N LEU A 368 15.24 5.91 -4.15
CA LEU A 368 15.20 5.03 -2.97
C LEU A 368 15.59 5.76 -1.69
N LYS A 369 16.58 6.66 -1.74
CA LYS A 369 16.97 7.52 -0.61
C LYS A 369 15.79 8.38 -0.13
N LEU A 370 15.04 9.01 -1.06
CA LEU A 370 13.87 9.82 -0.71
C LEU A 370 12.67 8.96 -0.26
N ALA A 371 12.30 7.94 -1.03
CA ALA A 371 11.16 7.07 -0.71
C ALA A 371 11.31 6.39 0.66
N SER A 372 12.54 6.00 1.02
CA SER A 372 12.87 5.39 2.31
C SER A 372 13.11 6.37 3.45
N ARG A 373 13.13 7.69 3.21
CA ARG A 373 13.61 8.72 4.16
C ARG A 373 15.00 8.37 4.72
N GLY A 374 15.90 7.93 3.84
CA GLY A 374 17.28 7.52 4.18
C GLY A 374 17.41 6.15 4.86
N LYS A 375 16.32 5.40 5.10
CA LYS A 375 16.37 4.06 5.72
C LYS A 375 16.95 2.99 4.80
N PHE A 376 16.94 3.22 3.48
CA PHE A 376 17.47 2.31 2.46
C PHE A 376 18.24 3.06 1.38
N GLY A 377 19.28 2.42 0.83
CA GLY A 377 20.02 2.90 -0.33
C GLY A 377 20.68 1.77 -1.11
N ILE A 378 21.25 2.11 -2.27
CA ILE A 378 22.04 1.19 -3.09
C ILE A 378 23.40 1.80 -3.43
N GLU A 379 24.42 0.95 -3.44
CA GLU A 379 25.76 1.22 -3.99
C GLU A 379 26.10 0.10 -4.99
N GLY A 380 27.21 0.16 -5.73
CA GLY A 380 27.50 -0.95 -6.64
C GLY A 380 28.77 -0.87 -7.47
N THR A 381 28.90 -1.87 -8.34
CA THR A 381 29.96 -1.99 -9.34
C THR A 381 29.31 -2.18 -10.71
N MET A 382 29.83 -1.50 -11.72
CA MET A 382 29.37 -1.65 -13.10
C MET A 382 30.38 -2.44 -13.95
N LEU A 383 29.89 -3.37 -14.76
CA LEU A 383 30.60 -3.99 -15.87
C LEU A 383 30.01 -3.52 -17.19
N THR A 384 30.87 -3.13 -18.13
CA THR A 384 30.49 -2.51 -19.41
C THR A 384 30.90 -3.37 -20.61
N ASP A 385 30.12 -3.34 -21.70
CA ASP A 385 30.30 -4.19 -22.89
C ASP A 385 30.52 -5.67 -22.53
N VAL A 386 29.66 -6.24 -21.69
CA VAL A 386 29.78 -7.65 -21.27
C VAL A 386 29.22 -8.56 -22.35
N ASP A 387 30.06 -9.45 -22.89
CA ASP A 387 29.61 -10.46 -23.83
C ASP A 387 28.77 -11.52 -23.12
N LEU A 388 27.49 -11.64 -23.49
CA LEU A 388 26.54 -12.61 -22.95
C LEU A 388 26.49 -13.91 -23.76
N GLY A 389 27.18 -13.97 -24.91
CA GLY A 389 27.05 -15.05 -25.89
C GLY A 389 25.73 -15.00 -26.66
N ASP A 390 25.24 -16.15 -27.11
CA ASP A 390 24.05 -16.23 -27.97
C ASP A 390 22.76 -15.88 -27.21
N PHE A 391 21.83 -15.21 -27.88
CA PHE A 391 20.55 -14.80 -27.27
C PHE A 391 19.66 -16.01 -26.92
N PRO A 392 19.19 -16.16 -25.66
CA PRO A 392 18.29 -17.24 -25.29
C PRO A 392 16.92 -17.14 -25.95
N LYS A 393 16.61 -18.11 -26.82
CA LYS A 393 15.34 -18.26 -27.54
C LYS A 393 14.14 -18.08 -26.60
N GLY A 394 13.20 -17.22 -27.00
CA GLY A 394 12.00 -16.88 -26.24
C GLY A 394 12.23 -15.87 -25.12
N CYS A 395 13.41 -15.23 -25.05
CA CYS A 395 13.82 -14.33 -23.97
C CYS A 395 13.76 -15.01 -22.58
N ASP A 396 14.40 -16.17 -22.44
CA ASP A 396 14.50 -16.87 -21.16
C ASP A 396 15.30 -16.04 -20.13
N SER A 397 14.57 -15.41 -19.21
CA SER A 397 15.12 -14.57 -18.15
C SER A 397 16.00 -15.34 -17.15
N VAL A 398 15.87 -16.67 -17.03
CA VAL A 398 16.77 -17.51 -16.22
C VAL A 398 18.10 -17.69 -16.96
N ALA A 399 18.04 -18.02 -18.25
CA ALA A 399 19.23 -18.16 -19.09
C ALA A 399 20.03 -16.85 -19.22
N ILE A 400 19.37 -15.72 -19.48
CA ILE A 400 20.01 -14.39 -19.58
C ILE A 400 20.78 -14.05 -18.29
N ARG A 401 20.17 -14.31 -17.11
CA ARG A 401 20.84 -14.08 -15.82
C ARG A 401 21.98 -15.07 -15.56
N ALA A 402 21.88 -16.31 -16.03
CA ALA A 402 22.96 -17.29 -15.92
C ALA A 402 24.17 -16.88 -16.79
N GLN A 403 23.93 -16.45 -18.03
CA GLN A 403 24.94 -15.90 -18.94
C GLN A 403 25.63 -14.68 -18.34
N ALA A 404 24.86 -13.69 -17.87
CA ALA A 404 25.40 -12.48 -17.26
C ALA A 404 26.28 -12.77 -16.02
N LYS A 405 25.87 -13.73 -15.17
CA LYS A 405 26.69 -14.19 -14.03
C LYS A 405 27.96 -14.92 -14.47
N ALA A 406 27.89 -15.74 -15.52
CA ALA A 406 29.05 -16.46 -16.06
C ALA A 406 30.07 -15.48 -16.68
N ALA A 407 29.59 -14.50 -17.46
CA ALA A 407 30.43 -13.48 -18.09
C ALA A 407 31.06 -12.52 -17.08
N ALA A 408 30.33 -12.12 -16.02
CA ALA A 408 30.90 -11.38 -14.90
C ALA A 408 32.01 -12.18 -14.20
N LYS A 409 31.80 -13.48 -13.95
CA LYS A 409 32.79 -14.37 -13.35
C LYS A 409 34.02 -14.56 -14.25
N ALA A 410 33.85 -14.61 -15.56
CA ALA A 410 34.96 -14.63 -16.53
C ALA A 410 35.82 -13.35 -16.49
N ARG A 411 35.24 -12.22 -16.05
CA ARG A 411 35.95 -10.96 -15.75
C ARG A 411 36.40 -10.84 -14.29
N GLY A 412 36.42 -11.95 -13.54
CA GLY A 412 36.86 -12.00 -12.13
C GLY A 412 35.83 -11.48 -11.11
N VAL A 413 34.64 -11.04 -11.54
CA VAL A 413 33.61 -10.50 -10.65
C VAL A 413 32.60 -11.57 -10.27
N ASP A 414 32.64 -11.96 -8.99
CA ASP A 414 31.69 -12.89 -8.41
C ASP A 414 30.37 -12.21 -8.06
N ALA A 415 29.34 -12.46 -8.87
CA ALA A 415 27.98 -11.97 -8.66
C ALA A 415 27.36 -12.43 -7.33
N GLY A 416 27.87 -13.50 -6.69
CA GLY A 416 27.42 -13.94 -5.37
C GLY A 416 27.78 -13.00 -4.22
N LYS A 417 28.63 -12.00 -4.46
CA LYS A 417 29.00 -10.96 -3.47
C LYS A 417 28.05 -9.76 -3.44
N PHE A 418 27.12 -9.69 -4.39
CA PHE A 418 26.18 -8.58 -4.56
C PHE A 418 24.78 -8.99 -4.13
N ASN A 419 24.07 -8.06 -3.51
CA ASN A 419 22.70 -8.23 -3.04
C ASN A 419 21.73 -8.23 -4.23
N LEU A 420 22.03 -7.44 -5.26
CA LEU A 420 21.18 -7.18 -6.42
C LEU A 420 21.95 -7.39 -7.74
N LEU A 421 21.30 -8.00 -8.74
CA LEU A 421 21.85 -8.16 -10.09
C LEU A 421 21.00 -7.41 -11.12
N PHE A 422 21.52 -6.34 -11.68
CA PHE A 422 20.87 -5.57 -12.74
C PHE A 422 21.60 -5.79 -14.07
N VAL A 423 20.87 -6.16 -15.12
CA VAL A 423 21.44 -6.42 -16.47
C VAL A 423 20.64 -5.67 -17.52
N ASP A 424 21.25 -4.71 -18.19
CA ASP A 424 20.71 -4.09 -19.41
C ASP A 424 21.37 -4.74 -20.64
N PHE A 425 20.59 -4.91 -21.70
CA PHE A 425 21.04 -5.43 -23.00
C PHE A 425 20.30 -4.76 -24.17
N PRO A 426 20.81 -4.80 -25.42
CA PRO A 426 20.18 -4.17 -26.58
C PRO A 426 18.80 -4.74 -26.87
N SER A 427 17.85 -3.89 -27.30
CA SER A 427 16.45 -4.29 -27.38
C SER A 427 16.20 -5.45 -28.37
N ASN A 428 15.60 -6.52 -27.88
CA ASN A 428 15.17 -7.68 -28.66
C ASN A 428 13.63 -7.78 -28.63
N ARG A 429 13.03 -8.03 -29.81
CA ARG A 429 11.59 -8.19 -30.01
C ARG A 429 11.02 -9.51 -29.47
N GLU A 430 11.88 -10.50 -29.17
CA GLU A 430 11.46 -11.71 -28.44
C GLU A 430 11.12 -11.39 -26.97
N CYS A 431 11.79 -10.40 -26.36
CA CYS A 431 11.45 -9.89 -25.04
C CYS A 431 10.25 -8.94 -25.15
N ARG A 432 9.06 -9.38 -24.71
CA ARG A 432 7.82 -8.58 -24.76
C ARG A 432 7.70 -7.53 -23.64
N PHE A 433 8.83 -7.10 -23.10
CA PHE A 433 8.93 -6.22 -21.93
C PHE A 433 10.02 -5.17 -22.13
N SER A 434 9.93 -4.04 -21.43
CA SER A 434 10.99 -3.01 -21.39
C SER A 434 11.92 -3.18 -20.19
N GLY A 435 11.35 -3.56 -19.05
CA GLY A 435 12.04 -4.09 -17.87
C GLY A 435 11.40 -5.42 -17.44
N LEU A 436 12.11 -6.22 -16.65
CA LEU A 436 11.57 -7.41 -15.99
C LEU A 436 12.35 -7.72 -14.71
N ALA A 437 11.67 -7.76 -13.57
CA ALA A 437 12.21 -8.18 -12.29
C ALA A 437 11.61 -9.50 -11.77
N GLY A 438 12.19 -10.01 -10.69
CA GLY A 438 11.53 -11.02 -9.84
C GLY A 438 10.59 -10.33 -8.85
N SER A 439 9.39 -10.89 -8.63
CA SER A 439 8.41 -10.36 -7.68
C SER A 439 8.01 -11.38 -6.59
N PRO A 440 8.38 -11.15 -5.31
CA PRO A 440 9.51 -10.33 -4.88
C PRO A 440 10.85 -10.89 -5.38
N GLY A 441 11.90 -10.06 -5.45
CA GLY A 441 13.15 -10.48 -6.10
C GLY A 441 14.33 -9.55 -5.92
N ALA A 442 15.49 -10.03 -6.36
CA ALA A 442 16.80 -9.40 -6.19
C ALA A 442 17.54 -9.24 -7.54
N TRP A 443 16.78 -9.06 -8.62
CA TRP A 443 17.31 -8.94 -9.98
C TRP A 443 16.36 -8.13 -10.87
N ILE A 444 16.93 -7.42 -11.84
CA ILE A 444 16.22 -6.68 -12.88
C ILE A 444 16.93 -6.91 -14.21
N LEU A 445 16.16 -7.20 -15.26
CA LEU A 445 16.58 -7.20 -16.66
C LEU A 445 16.02 -5.96 -17.36
N SER A 446 16.79 -5.32 -18.24
CA SER A 446 16.30 -4.24 -19.10
C SER A 446 16.57 -4.53 -20.58
N ASN A 447 15.53 -4.31 -21.38
CA ASN A 447 15.49 -4.57 -22.81
C ASN A 447 15.62 -3.23 -23.56
N GLY A 448 16.85 -2.74 -23.71
CA GLY A 448 17.18 -1.45 -24.32
C GLY A 448 16.74 -0.21 -23.53
N SER A 449 16.25 -0.38 -22.31
CA SER A 449 15.55 0.67 -21.55
C SER A 449 16.33 1.17 -20.33
N GLY A 450 17.54 0.66 -20.07
CA GLY A 450 18.33 0.96 -18.87
C GLY A 450 18.74 2.44 -18.71
N HIS A 451 18.57 3.26 -19.74
CA HIS A 451 18.83 4.70 -19.69
C HIS A 451 17.73 5.50 -18.95
N GLY A 452 16.57 4.89 -18.66
CA GLY A 452 15.47 5.52 -17.93
C GLY A 452 15.40 5.05 -16.48
N TYR A 453 15.63 5.95 -15.51
CA TYR A 453 15.53 5.61 -14.08
C TYR A 453 14.14 5.08 -13.69
N TRP A 454 13.09 5.57 -14.36
CA TRP A 454 11.70 5.19 -14.11
C TRP A 454 11.43 3.70 -14.37
N MET A 455 12.20 3.08 -15.27
CA MET A 455 12.14 1.63 -15.49
C MET A 455 12.78 0.89 -14.32
N TRP A 456 13.96 1.35 -13.87
CA TRP A 456 14.60 0.79 -12.67
C TRP A 456 13.75 0.96 -11.39
N THR A 457 13.00 2.05 -11.23
CA THR A 457 12.09 2.25 -10.07
C THR A 457 10.83 1.38 -10.15
N HIS A 458 10.26 1.22 -11.35
CA HIS A 458 9.13 0.29 -11.61
C HIS A 458 9.53 -1.15 -11.27
N GLU A 459 10.63 -1.63 -11.86
CA GLU A 459 11.14 -2.99 -11.67
C GLU A 459 11.66 -3.24 -10.25
N PHE A 460 12.24 -2.24 -9.59
CA PHE A 460 12.58 -2.36 -8.16
C PHE A 460 11.33 -2.47 -7.29
N GLY A 461 10.21 -1.86 -7.68
CA GLY A 461 8.90 -2.04 -7.02
C GLY A 461 8.45 -3.51 -7.05
N HIS A 462 8.59 -4.18 -8.18
CA HIS A 462 8.41 -5.63 -8.26
C HIS A 462 9.39 -6.39 -7.35
N GLY A 463 10.66 -5.99 -7.27
CA GLY A 463 11.63 -6.53 -6.29
C GLY A 463 11.16 -6.45 -4.83
N LEU A 464 10.44 -5.38 -4.48
CA LEU A 464 9.78 -5.18 -3.19
C LEU A 464 8.51 -6.02 -2.98
N GLY A 465 8.06 -6.80 -3.97
CA GLY A 465 6.84 -7.61 -3.93
C GLY A 465 5.57 -6.85 -4.32
N VAL A 466 5.70 -5.66 -4.90
CA VAL A 466 4.57 -4.89 -5.44
C VAL A 466 4.10 -5.53 -6.76
N HIS A 467 2.80 -5.76 -6.91
CA HIS A 467 2.16 -6.05 -8.20
C HIS A 467 1.72 -4.76 -8.88
N HIS A 468 1.58 -4.79 -10.22
CA HIS A 468 0.88 -3.71 -10.93
C HIS A 468 -0.48 -3.43 -10.27
N PRO A 469 -0.77 -2.17 -9.89
CA PRO A 469 -2.08 -1.81 -9.38
C PRO A 469 -3.12 -1.93 -10.49
N ASP A 470 -4.39 -1.99 -10.11
CA ASP A 470 -5.51 -1.72 -11.00
C ASP A 470 -6.27 -0.45 -10.57
N SER A 471 -7.39 -0.14 -11.23
CA SER A 471 -8.32 0.90 -10.81
C SER A 471 -9.72 0.36 -10.55
N LEU A 472 -10.51 1.11 -9.78
CA LEU A 472 -11.93 0.89 -9.53
C LEU A 472 -12.69 2.07 -10.13
N GLN A 473 -13.30 1.84 -11.29
CA GLN A 473 -13.91 2.85 -12.17
C GLN A 473 -15.44 2.77 -12.16
N HIS A 474 -16.10 3.81 -12.67
CA HIS A 474 -17.55 3.83 -12.94
C HIS A 474 -18.42 3.50 -11.70
N CYS A 475 -17.94 3.81 -10.50
CA CYS A 475 -18.68 3.58 -9.27
C CYS A 475 -19.98 4.41 -9.23
N PRO A 476 -21.12 3.84 -8.80
CA PRO A 476 -22.38 4.58 -8.73
C PRO A 476 -22.30 5.80 -7.81
N VAL A 477 -22.94 6.91 -8.20
CA VAL A 477 -23.08 8.09 -7.35
C VAL A 477 -24.47 8.08 -6.70
N LYS A 478 -24.52 8.19 -5.36
CA LYS A 478 -25.76 8.27 -4.59
C LYS A 478 -25.61 9.33 -3.49
N ASP A 479 -26.63 10.15 -3.27
CA ASP A 479 -26.68 11.14 -2.19
C ASP A 479 -25.42 12.04 -2.13
N GLY A 480 -24.96 12.46 -3.31
CA GLY A 480 -23.77 13.30 -3.52
C GLY A 480 -22.41 12.61 -3.29
N ALA A 481 -22.39 11.30 -3.03
CA ALA A 481 -21.18 10.52 -2.75
C ALA A 481 -20.95 9.41 -3.79
N VAL A 482 -19.69 9.09 -4.06
CA VAL A 482 -19.31 7.91 -4.84
C VAL A 482 -19.41 6.67 -3.96
N VAL A 483 -20.16 5.66 -4.40
CA VAL A 483 -20.42 4.43 -3.64
C VAL A 483 -19.51 3.31 -4.14
N ILE A 484 -18.48 2.98 -3.38
CA ILE A 484 -17.54 1.91 -3.73
C ILE A 484 -18.01 0.54 -3.22
N GLY A 485 -17.98 -0.45 -4.10
CA GLY A 485 -18.56 -1.78 -3.87
C GLY A 485 -18.89 -2.48 -5.20
N ASN A 486 -19.84 -3.43 -5.15
CA ASN A 486 -20.19 -4.32 -6.28
C ASN A 486 -20.73 -3.61 -7.53
N GLY A 487 -21.08 -2.33 -7.45
CA GLY A 487 -21.54 -1.54 -8.60
C GLY A 487 -20.42 -0.94 -9.46
N CYS A 488 -19.17 -0.99 -9.01
CA CYS A 488 -18.01 -0.48 -9.74
C CYS A 488 -17.43 -1.52 -10.71
N VAL A 489 -16.63 -1.04 -11.68
CA VAL A 489 -15.89 -1.87 -12.65
C VAL A 489 -14.40 -1.86 -12.33
N THR A 490 -13.70 -2.99 -12.48
CA THR A 490 -12.23 -3.02 -12.40
C THR A 490 -11.62 -2.55 -13.72
N GLY A 491 -10.74 -1.56 -13.67
CA GLY A 491 -10.07 -0.95 -14.81
C GLY A 491 -8.74 -1.60 -15.18
N GLY A 492 -7.88 -0.83 -15.85
CA GLY A 492 -6.56 -1.26 -16.32
C GLY A 492 -5.45 -1.05 -15.29
N ILE A 493 -4.20 -1.02 -15.77
CA ILE A 493 -3.04 -0.56 -14.99
C ILE A 493 -2.86 0.94 -15.31
N ASP A 494 -3.54 1.78 -14.53
CA ASP A 494 -3.73 3.20 -14.83
C ASP A 494 -3.76 4.09 -13.57
N ASP A 495 -2.92 3.80 -12.56
CA ASP A 495 -2.65 4.71 -11.44
C ASP A 495 -1.51 5.69 -11.82
N PRO A 496 -1.81 6.97 -12.15
CA PRO A 496 -0.80 7.92 -12.59
C PRO A 496 0.03 8.48 -11.43
N THR A 497 -0.22 8.04 -10.19
CA THR A 497 0.52 8.38 -8.96
C THR A 497 1.41 7.24 -8.44
N ASP A 498 1.42 6.08 -9.08
CA ASP A 498 2.31 4.97 -8.76
C ASP A 498 3.31 4.71 -9.91
N THR A 499 4.62 4.64 -9.62
CA THR A 499 5.64 4.24 -10.61
C THR A 499 5.34 2.84 -11.18
N VAL A 500 4.80 1.93 -10.35
CA VAL A 500 4.40 0.58 -10.74
C VAL A 500 3.04 0.60 -11.48
N GLY A 501 2.24 1.66 -11.32
CA GLY A 501 0.92 1.84 -11.97
C GLY A 501 0.90 2.61 -13.28
N GLY A 502 2.06 3.04 -13.79
CA GLY A 502 2.18 3.84 -15.01
C GLY A 502 2.44 5.34 -14.78
N GLY A 503 2.44 5.81 -13.52
CA GLY A 503 2.85 7.16 -13.15
C GLY A 503 4.33 7.49 -13.42
N GLY A 504 5.18 6.48 -13.67
CA GLY A 504 6.56 6.65 -14.12
C GLY A 504 7.46 7.36 -13.11
N ARG A 505 7.53 8.70 -13.17
CA ARG A 505 8.36 9.56 -12.30
C ARG A 505 7.81 9.75 -10.88
N ARG A 506 6.62 9.23 -10.58
CA ARG A 506 5.99 9.38 -9.26
C ARG A 506 6.62 8.49 -8.22
N MET A 507 6.60 8.95 -6.97
CA MET A 507 7.11 8.23 -5.82
C MET A 507 6.16 7.10 -5.42
N TYR A 508 6.70 6.01 -4.85
CA TYR A 508 5.88 4.89 -4.36
C TYR A 508 4.80 5.38 -3.38
N PRO A 509 3.56 4.90 -3.49
CA PRO A 509 2.50 5.13 -2.52
C PRO A 509 2.86 4.89 -1.04
N VAL A 510 2.16 5.60 -0.16
CA VAL A 510 2.33 5.58 1.30
C VAL A 510 2.22 4.18 1.91
N ASP A 511 1.40 3.31 1.33
CA ASP A 511 1.22 1.92 1.76
C ASP A 511 2.36 0.99 1.31
N TYR A 512 3.02 1.26 0.17
CA TYR A 512 4.25 0.54 -0.19
C TYR A 512 5.39 0.94 0.76
N GLN A 513 5.46 2.21 1.16
CA GLN A 513 6.40 2.69 2.17
C GLN A 513 6.12 2.08 3.55
N LEU A 514 4.84 1.92 3.92
CA LEU A 514 4.45 1.19 5.15
C LEU A 514 4.86 -0.28 5.04
N PHE A 515 4.55 -0.94 3.92
CA PHE A 515 4.88 -2.34 3.67
C PHE A 515 6.40 -2.58 3.73
N THR A 516 7.23 -1.69 3.19
CA THR A 516 8.70 -1.80 3.28
C THR A 516 9.27 -1.43 4.66
N GLY A 517 8.46 -0.92 5.60
CA GLY A 517 8.91 -0.40 6.89
C GLY A 517 9.62 0.98 6.80
N TRP A 518 9.56 1.62 5.63
CA TRP A 518 10.05 2.98 5.41
C TRP A 518 9.15 4.01 6.08
N LEU A 519 7.87 3.71 6.19
CA LEU A 519 6.93 4.27 7.16
C LEU A 519 6.57 3.22 8.22
N SER A 520 6.12 3.69 9.37
CA SER A 520 5.60 2.89 10.48
C SER A 520 4.08 2.95 10.55
N GLU A 521 3.49 2.06 11.33
CA GLU A 521 2.07 2.12 11.68
C GLU A 521 1.71 3.40 12.46
N GLU A 522 2.67 4.09 13.10
CA GLU A 522 2.43 5.42 13.66
C GLU A 522 2.31 6.50 12.57
N ASP A 523 3.03 6.39 11.46
CA ASP A 523 2.96 7.32 10.33
C ASP A 523 1.68 7.11 9.49
N VAL A 524 1.15 5.89 9.49
CA VAL A 524 -0.01 5.42 8.70
C VAL A 524 -0.98 4.59 9.56
N PRO A 525 -1.61 5.18 10.59
CA PRO A 525 -2.38 4.43 11.60
C PRO A 525 -3.76 4.00 11.11
N ALA A 526 -4.31 2.99 11.78
CA ALA A 526 -5.65 2.48 11.50
C ALA A 526 -6.77 3.42 12.00
N ILE A 527 -7.67 3.84 11.10
CA ILE A 527 -8.93 4.48 11.47
C ILE A 527 -10.01 3.40 11.65
N VAL A 528 -10.38 3.15 12.91
CA VAL A 528 -11.47 2.23 13.32
C VAL A 528 -12.58 2.90 14.13
N LYS A 529 -12.39 4.18 14.50
CA LYS A 529 -13.36 5.00 15.24
C LYS A 529 -13.78 6.19 14.34
N PRO A 530 -15.07 6.59 14.29
CA PRO A 530 -15.48 7.83 13.60
C PRO A 530 -14.75 9.06 14.15
N GLY A 531 -14.55 10.08 13.33
CA GLY A 531 -13.88 11.31 13.74
C GLY A 531 -13.31 12.13 12.58
N THR A 532 -12.59 13.20 12.92
CA THR A 532 -11.91 14.09 11.96
C THR A 532 -10.40 13.94 12.08
N TYR A 533 -9.74 13.70 10.95
CA TYR A 533 -8.34 13.27 10.87
C TYR A 533 -7.56 14.20 9.93
N ARG A 534 -6.31 14.55 10.30
CA ARG A 534 -5.44 15.40 9.47
C ARG A 534 -4.36 14.58 8.77
N LEU A 535 -4.33 14.66 7.45
CA LEU A 535 -3.26 14.19 6.58
C LEU A 535 -2.25 15.32 6.40
N ALA A 536 -0.98 15.06 6.71
CA ALA A 536 0.12 15.89 6.25
C ALA A 536 0.45 15.52 4.79
N PRO A 537 0.96 16.44 3.95
CA PRO A 537 1.53 16.07 2.66
C PRO A 537 2.64 15.03 2.84
N LEU A 538 2.62 13.98 2.03
CA LEU A 538 3.61 12.91 2.07
C LEU A 538 5.04 13.47 1.92
N TRP A 539 5.98 12.98 2.73
CA TRP A 539 7.35 13.49 2.94
C TRP A 539 7.49 14.88 3.61
N SER A 540 6.41 15.59 3.92
CA SER A 540 6.49 16.81 4.74
C SER A 540 6.64 16.52 6.23
N THR A 541 7.15 17.50 6.97
CA THR A 541 7.19 17.54 8.45
C THR A 541 6.01 18.31 9.07
N LEU A 542 4.92 18.51 8.32
CA LEU A 542 3.76 19.26 8.79
C LEU A 542 2.90 18.45 9.77
N PRO A 543 2.15 19.09 10.69
CA PRO A 543 1.30 18.37 11.64
C PRO A 543 0.24 17.51 10.96
N GLY A 544 0.25 16.21 11.22
CA GLY A 544 -0.68 15.24 10.64
C GLY A 544 -0.06 13.85 10.56
N LYS A 545 -0.74 12.92 9.89
CA LYS A 545 -0.17 11.60 9.53
C LYS A 545 0.13 11.55 8.03
N GLN A 546 1.11 10.73 7.63
CA GLN A 546 1.57 10.63 6.24
C GLN A 546 0.54 9.90 5.36
N GLY A 547 -0.28 9.05 5.97
CA GLY A 547 -1.47 8.45 5.40
C GLY A 547 -2.42 7.97 6.51
N TYR A 548 -3.56 7.38 6.13
CA TYR A 548 -4.39 6.58 7.03
C TYR A 548 -4.86 5.31 6.35
N ARG A 549 -5.12 4.26 7.13
CA ARG A 549 -5.69 2.99 6.65
C ARG A 549 -7.04 2.71 7.33
N LEU A 550 -8.10 2.50 6.55
CA LEU A 550 -9.42 2.09 7.06
C LEU A 550 -9.60 0.60 6.75
N PRO A 551 -9.59 -0.31 7.75
CA PRO A 551 -9.77 -1.74 7.49
C PRO A 551 -11.18 -2.05 6.95
N ARG A 552 -11.29 -3.07 6.09
CA ARG A 552 -12.52 -3.46 5.38
C ARG A 552 -12.89 -4.91 5.69
N GLY A 553 -14.18 -5.25 5.63
CA GLY A 553 -14.66 -6.61 5.97
C GLY A 553 -14.10 -7.74 5.10
N ASP A 554 -13.60 -7.44 3.90
CA ASP A 554 -12.92 -8.39 2.99
C ASP A 554 -11.43 -8.63 3.34
N GLY A 555 -10.93 -8.04 4.43
CA GLY A 555 -9.52 -8.15 4.83
C GLY A 555 -8.57 -7.23 4.06
N SER A 556 -9.09 -6.40 3.15
CA SER A 556 -8.37 -5.28 2.54
C SER A 556 -8.45 -4.02 3.41
N ALA A 557 -7.83 -2.92 2.98
CA ALA A 557 -8.00 -1.61 3.61
C ALA A 557 -8.19 -0.52 2.55
N LEU A 558 -8.95 0.53 2.86
CA LEU A 558 -8.80 1.79 2.14
C LEU A 558 -7.53 2.48 2.65
N VAL A 559 -6.76 3.08 1.74
CA VAL A 559 -5.61 3.91 2.06
C VAL A 559 -5.92 5.33 1.60
N LEU A 560 -5.76 6.29 2.51
CA LEU A 560 -5.90 7.72 2.25
C LEU A 560 -4.51 8.36 2.21
N GLU A 561 -4.21 9.04 1.12
CA GLU A 561 -2.91 9.67 0.83
C GLU A 561 -3.12 11.11 0.37
N PHE A 562 -2.28 12.04 0.83
CA PHE A 562 -2.26 13.42 0.32
C PHE A 562 -0.84 13.78 -0.15
N ARG A 563 -0.72 14.33 -1.35
CA ARG A 563 0.55 14.79 -1.92
C ARG A 563 0.50 16.29 -2.18
N ARG A 564 1.64 16.95 -2.03
CA ARG A 564 1.94 18.26 -2.62
C ARG A 564 3.24 18.10 -3.42
N PRO A 565 3.53 18.97 -4.40
CA PRO A 565 4.77 18.88 -5.16
C PRO A 565 5.98 18.98 -4.24
N GLN A 566 6.90 18.01 -4.31
CA GLN A 566 8.08 18.03 -3.47
C GLN A 566 8.98 19.18 -3.92
N LEU A 567 9.17 20.19 -3.06
CA LEU A 567 10.10 21.27 -3.31
C LEU A 567 11.48 20.91 -2.77
N ASP A 568 12.50 20.98 -3.62
CA ASP A 568 13.90 20.87 -3.25
C ASP A 568 14.63 22.18 -3.59
N ALA A 569 15.34 22.74 -2.62
CA ALA A 569 15.95 24.08 -2.65
C ALA A 569 15.03 25.18 -3.25
N GLY A 570 13.72 25.09 -3.03
CA GLY A 570 12.71 26.04 -3.53
C GLY A 570 12.29 25.83 -5.00
N LYS A 571 12.67 24.74 -5.65
CA LYS A 571 12.26 24.33 -7.01
C LYS A 571 11.42 23.06 -6.93
N ARG A 572 10.54 22.80 -7.92
CA ARG A 572 9.92 21.47 -8.04
C ARG A 572 11.02 20.43 -8.24
N GLY A 573 11.00 19.38 -7.41
CA GLY A 573 11.92 18.27 -7.49
C GLY A 573 11.73 17.41 -8.74
N THR A 574 12.58 16.40 -8.90
CA THR A 574 12.52 15.48 -10.05
C THR A 574 11.36 14.48 -9.97
N PHE A 575 10.80 14.29 -8.77
CA PHE A 575 9.62 13.47 -8.50
C PHE A 575 8.51 14.35 -7.92
N GLU A 576 7.25 13.90 -8.02
CA GLU A 576 6.07 14.70 -7.64
C GLU A 576 6.00 16.10 -8.29
N ASP A 577 6.59 16.27 -9.49
CA ASP A 577 6.60 17.50 -10.31
C ASP A 577 5.23 18.00 -10.82
N TRP A 578 4.11 17.56 -10.21
CA TRP A 578 2.75 17.95 -10.55
C TRP A 578 2.57 19.48 -10.57
N PRO A 579 1.71 20.03 -11.47
CA PRO A 579 1.29 21.42 -11.40
C PRO A 579 0.37 21.64 -10.19
N ASP A 580 0.37 22.86 -9.64
CA ASP A 580 -0.43 23.18 -8.44
C ASP A 580 -1.94 23.13 -8.68
N THR A 581 -2.39 23.03 -9.93
CA THR A 581 -3.78 22.82 -10.33
C THR A 581 -4.20 21.35 -10.42
N SER A 582 -3.28 20.40 -10.20
CA SER A 582 -3.59 18.97 -10.30
C SER A 582 -4.58 18.50 -9.22
N PRO A 583 -5.55 17.63 -9.53
CA PRO A 583 -6.36 16.95 -8.52
C PRO A 583 -5.51 16.18 -7.50
N PHE A 584 -4.39 15.57 -7.90
CA PHE A 584 -3.46 14.86 -7.01
C PHE A 584 -2.69 15.78 -6.03
N VAL A 585 -2.79 17.10 -6.21
CA VAL A 585 -2.18 18.14 -5.36
C VAL A 585 -3.22 18.83 -4.46
N ASN A 586 -4.52 18.69 -4.76
CA ASN A 586 -5.61 19.41 -4.09
C ASN A 586 -6.79 18.51 -3.68
N GLY A 587 -6.61 17.20 -3.71
CA GLY A 587 -7.58 16.18 -3.28
C GLY A 587 -6.87 14.99 -2.63
N VAL A 588 -7.62 14.21 -1.86
CA VAL A 588 -7.09 13.02 -1.17
C VAL A 588 -7.15 11.83 -2.12
N THR A 589 -6.01 11.23 -2.41
CA THR A 589 -5.93 10.01 -3.23
C THR A 589 -6.41 8.83 -2.39
N VAL A 590 -7.35 8.05 -2.93
CA VAL A 590 -7.95 6.90 -2.25
C VAL A 590 -7.60 5.62 -3.00
N ARG A 591 -7.06 4.62 -2.30
CA ARG A 591 -6.75 3.29 -2.84
C ARG A 591 -7.42 2.19 -2.02
N ILE A 592 -7.72 1.05 -2.62
CA ILE A 592 -7.93 -0.21 -1.89
C ILE A 592 -6.59 -0.98 -1.91
N MET A 593 -5.98 -1.14 -0.75
CA MET A 593 -4.76 -1.92 -0.58
C MET A 593 -5.09 -3.37 -0.20
N ARG A 594 -4.45 -4.33 -0.87
CA ARG A 594 -4.59 -5.78 -0.66
C ARG A 594 -3.24 -6.46 -0.57
N HIS A 595 -3.19 -7.56 0.18
CA HIS A 595 -2.05 -8.49 0.21
C HIS A 595 -2.44 -9.81 -0.47
N PRO A 596 -2.05 -10.05 -1.74
CA PRO A 596 -2.37 -11.30 -2.44
C PRO A 596 -1.74 -12.55 -1.79
N ASN A 597 -0.67 -12.37 -1.02
CA ASN A 597 0.03 -13.38 -0.22
C ASN A 597 0.87 -12.64 0.87
N THR A 598 1.59 -13.36 1.74
CA THR A 598 2.34 -12.74 2.86
C THR A 598 3.64 -12.03 2.49
N VAL A 599 4.06 -12.03 1.21
CA VAL A 599 5.26 -11.34 0.73
C VAL A 599 4.98 -10.34 -0.40
N SER A 600 3.71 -10.04 -0.68
CA SER A 600 3.29 -9.14 -1.77
C SER A 600 2.23 -8.11 -1.34
N ILE A 601 2.13 -7.04 -2.12
CA ILE A 601 1.13 -5.98 -2.00
C ILE A 601 0.58 -5.61 -3.39
N LYS A 602 -0.70 -5.23 -3.46
CA LYS A 602 -1.33 -4.66 -4.65
C LYS A 602 -2.31 -3.55 -4.23
N ASN A 603 -2.31 -2.45 -4.97
CA ASN A 603 -3.29 -1.40 -4.87
C ASN A 603 -4.37 -1.47 -5.97
N THR A 604 -5.52 -0.89 -5.66
CA THR A 604 -6.55 -0.49 -6.63
C THR A 604 -6.82 1.01 -6.45
N LEU A 605 -6.51 1.87 -7.42
CA LEU A 605 -6.83 3.30 -7.36
C LEU A 605 -8.34 3.53 -7.50
N VAL A 606 -8.95 4.28 -6.59
CA VAL A 606 -10.41 4.56 -6.63
C VAL A 606 -10.69 5.81 -7.44
N ASP A 607 -11.58 5.68 -8.43
CA ASP A 607 -12.21 6.78 -9.17
C ASP A 607 -13.21 7.52 -8.26
N ALA A 608 -12.83 8.71 -7.74
CA ALA A 608 -13.75 9.60 -7.03
C ALA A 608 -14.49 10.60 -7.95
N THR A 609 -14.30 10.50 -9.26
CA THR A 609 -14.84 11.39 -10.30
C THR A 609 -15.58 10.61 -11.40
N PRO A 610 -16.40 9.58 -11.08
CA PRO A 610 -16.90 8.63 -12.07
C PRO A 610 -17.75 9.29 -13.16
N GLY A 611 -17.34 9.04 -14.40
CA GLY A 611 -17.91 9.68 -15.60
C GLY A 611 -17.19 10.95 -16.06
N SER A 612 -16.11 11.36 -15.39
CA SER A 612 -15.21 12.42 -15.89
C SER A 612 -14.53 12.00 -17.20
N ALA A 613 -14.31 13.00 -18.08
CA ALA A 613 -13.59 12.80 -19.33
C ALA A 613 -12.07 12.57 -19.13
N ASP A 614 -11.54 12.90 -17.95
CA ASP A 614 -10.13 12.72 -17.60
C ASP A 614 -9.82 11.32 -17.03
N GLY A 615 -10.83 10.57 -16.62
CA GLY A 615 -10.73 9.22 -16.06
C GLY A 615 -9.82 9.19 -14.82
N MET A 616 -8.90 8.23 -14.74
CA MET A 616 -8.01 8.09 -13.57
C MET A 616 -7.06 9.28 -13.31
N LYS A 617 -7.10 10.35 -14.12
CA LYS A 617 -6.28 11.57 -13.94
C LYS A 617 -6.91 12.60 -13.00
N ASP A 618 -8.21 12.55 -12.73
CA ASP A 618 -8.89 13.41 -11.74
C ASP A 618 -9.49 12.63 -10.55
N ALA A 619 -9.19 11.34 -10.46
CA ALA A 619 -9.64 10.38 -9.45
C ALA A 619 -9.50 10.75 -7.95
N PRO A 620 -8.63 11.67 -7.48
CA PRO A 620 -8.61 12.06 -6.06
C PRO A 620 -9.92 12.66 -5.54
N LEU A 621 -10.27 12.31 -4.29
CA LEU A 621 -11.45 12.85 -3.64
C LEU A 621 -11.20 14.33 -3.28
N MET A 622 -11.90 15.22 -3.99
CA MET A 622 -11.76 16.67 -3.83
C MET A 622 -12.50 17.20 -2.58
N PRO A 623 -12.11 18.36 -2.01
CA PRO A 623 -12.82 19.00 -0.90
C PRO A 623 -14.32 19.20 -1.16
N GLY A 624 -15.13 18.98 -0.13
CA GLY A 624 -16.59 18.99 -0.21
C GLY A 624 -17.22 17.76 -0.88
N LYS A 625 -16.42 16.75 -1.27
CA LYS A 625 -16.90 15.48 -1.82
C LYS A 625 -16.77 14.33 -0.81
N SER A 626 -17.55 13.28 -1.01
CA SER A 626 -17.51 12.07 -0.19
C SER A 626 -17.42 10.78 -1.01
N ILE A 627 -16.80 9.76 -0.42
CA ILE A 627 -16.94 8.35 -0.79
C ILE A 627 -17.74 7.63 0.31
N VAL A 628 -18.55 6.64 -0.06
CA VAL A 628 -19.15 5.65 0.83
C VAL A 628 -18.63 4.27 0.44
N ASP A 629 -17.98 3.56 1.36
CA ASP A 629 -17.51 2.19 1.14
C ASP A 629 -18.44 1.18 1.78
N THR A 630 -19.12 0.41 0.93
CA THR A 630 -20.09 -0.62 1.36
C THR A 630 -19.44 -1.78 2.10
N VAL A 631 -18.13 -2.01 1.94
CA VAL A 631 -17.40 -3.13 2.57
C VAL A 631 -16.85 -2.77 3.95
N SER A 632 -16.67 -1.48 4.25
CA SER A 632 -16.35 -1.01 5.60
C SER A 632 -17.51 -0.35 6.34
N GLY A 633 -18.61 -0.04 5.66
CA GLY A 633 -19.73 0.71 6.24
C GLY A 633 -19.35 2.15 6.63
N ARG A 634 -18.35 2.73 5.95
CA ARG A 634 -17.81 4.07 6.27
C ARG A 634 -18.15 5.09 5.18
N ARG A 635 -18.47 6.31 5.59
CA ARG A 635 -18.41 7.51 4.74
C ARG A 635 -17.10 8.24 5.02
N ILE A 636 -16.40 8.65 3.97
CA ILE A 636 -15.21 9.51 4.03
C ILE A 636 -15.55 10.81 3.30
N THR A 637 -15.33 11.96 3.93
CA THR A 637 -15.54 13.28 3.32
C THR A 637 -14.26 14.11 3.46
N VAL A 638 -13.80 14.74 2.38
CA VAL A 638 -12.68 15.70 2.46
C VAL A 638 -13.23 17.07 2.82
N LEU A 639 -12.80 17.62 3.97
CA LEU A 639 -13.24 18.93 4.47
C LEU A 639 -12.38 20.06 3.90
N SER A 640 -11.06 19.86 3.84
CA SER A 640 -10.11 20.76 3.17
C SER A 640 -8.93 19.99 2.60
N ALA A 641 -8.24 20.60 1.63
CA ALA A 641 -6.96 20.15 1.10
C ALA A 641 -6.21 21.39 0.60
N ASP A 642 -5.08 21.69 1.23
CA ASP A 642 -4.30 22.92 1.04
C ASP A 642 -2.82 22.68 1.38
N GLU A 643 -2.02 23.75 1.46
CA GLU A 643 -0.58 23.66 1.75
C GLU A 643 -0.26 23.18 3.17
N SER A 644 -1.20 23.33 4.12
CA SER A 644 -1.08 22.80 5.49
C SER A 644 -1.42 21.30 5.61
N GLY A 645 -1.86 20.67 4.52
CA GLY A 645 -2.34 19.29 4.48
C GLY A 645 -3.81 19.17 4.06
N ALA A 646 -4.37 18.00 4.30
CA ALA A 646 -5.79 17.73 4.07
C ALA A 646 -6.48 17.31 5.38
N VAL A 647 -7.77 17.60 5.49
CA VAL A 647 -8.60 17.21 6.63
C VAL A 647 -9.73 16.33 6.13
N VAL A 648 -9.86 15.12 6.71
CA VAL A 648 -10.88 14.14 6.33
C VAL A 648 -11.78 13.82 7.52
N GLN A 649 -13.09 13.77 7.28
CA GLN A 649 -14.08 13.27 8.23
C GLN A 649 -14.41 11.82 7.87
N VAL A 650 -14.39 10.92 8.86
CA VAL A 650 -14.77 9.52 8.71
C VAL A 650 -15.96 9.22 9.62
N GLU A 651 -17.03 8.71 9.03
CA GLU A 651 -18.31 8.47 9.70
C GLU A 651 -18.82 7.06 9.44
N LEU A 652 -19.85 6.63 10.17
CA LEU A 652 -20.67 5.49 9.76
C LEU A 652 -21.54 5.90 8.56
N ALA A 653 -21.58 5.07 7.53
CA ALA A 653 -22.60 5.16 6.50
C ALA A 653 -23.98 4.87 7.12
N ARG A 654 -25.01 5.55 6.61
CA ARG A 654 -26.42 5.39 6.99
C ARG A 654 -27.23 4.94 5.76
#